data_AF-A0AAD7WXH9-F1
#
_entry.id   AF-A0AAD7WXH9-F1
#
_cell.length_a   1.000
_cell.length_b   1.000
_cell.length_c   1.000
_cell.angle_alpha   90.00
_cell.angle_beta   90.00
_cell.angle_gamma   90.00
#
_symmetry.space_group_name_H-M   'P 1'
#
loop_
_entity.id
_entity.type
_entity.pdbx_description
1 polymer ?
#
loop_
_entity_poly.entity_id
_entity_poly.type
_entity_poly.pdbx_seq_one_letter_code
_entity_poly.pdbx_strand_id
1 'polypeptide(L)'
;MPTNFTVVPVEDGRKVTRDRDDDNVLREEDEDGLESPGPFPGVSGDGNPKESSPFINNTDNDKGNLYDGKNMALFEEEMDSNPMVSSLLNKLANYTNLTQGVIEHEEADDDEGAKKKAVKSPQMGTFIGVYLPCLQNILGVILFLRLTWIVGTAGIMESFAIVFMCCTCTMLTAISMSAIATNGVVPAGGSYYMISRSLGPEFGGAVGLCFYLGTTFAGAMYILGTIEILLTYIVPSAAIFKAAEKEHEAEAMLNNMRVYGTCCLALMSVVVFVGVKYVNKLALVFLACVVLSILAIYAGVIKTAFEPPDFPICLLGNRTLQNHNFDKCLKTVEVDNATVTTKLWRLFCDGPGLNATCNEYFVLNNVTEVQGIPGLLSGVISDNMWGDYGPAGMLVEKKWQPSVPATDSSNDIYMPYVVNDIATFFTLLVGIYFPSVTGIMAGSNRSGDLRDAQRSIPIGTILAIATTSFIYISSIVLFGACIEGVVLRDKFGDSVKGNLVIGTLSWPSPWVIVIGSFFSCCGAGLQSLTGAPRLLQAIARDGIVPFLQVFGHGKANGEPTWALLLTAGICEIGILIASLDAVAPILSMFFLMCYLFVNLACAVQTLLRTPNWRPRFKFYHWALSFLGMSLCLSLMFISSWYYALVAMLIAGCIYKYIEYRGAEKEWGDGIRGLSLNAARYALIRLEEAPPHTKNWRPQLLVLLNLDADMGVLHPRLLSFTTQLKAGKGLTIVGSVLEGTYMTKETESKKAEQNIKASMSSERTKGFCHVVVSSNLRDGSSHLIQSAGLGGMKHNTVLLAWPGNWKQEDLISWKNFIETVRETTSAHQALLVAKNIDSFPANQERLSEGTIDVWWIVHDGGLLMLLPFLLRQHKVWRKCKMRIFTVAQMDDNSIQMKKDLQMFLYHLRLDAEVEVVEMHDSDISAFTYEKTLVMEQRSQMLKQMQLSRTEREREIQSITDESRSSIRRKNQTGASASGNSQQGIQLDSTDQDEAQLIHDRNTASNAALNDKGDTAPDRVHMTWTKEKLITERNRNRDANVGVRDLFNMRPNQSNVRRMHTAVKLNEAVVNKSQGAHLVLLNMPGPPKNKGGDENYMEFLEVLIEGLNRVLLVRGGGREVITIYS
;
A
#
# COMPACT_ATOMS: atom_id res chain seq x y z
N MET A 1 5.12 17.66 40.41
CA MET A 1 4.89 16.66 41.48
C MET A 1 4.88 17.38 42.82
N PRO A 2 4.17 16.90 43.86
CA PRO A 2 3.24 15.73 43.90
C PRO A 2 2.05 15.94 42.94
N THR A 3 1.42 14.98 42.24
CA THR A 3 0.96 13.61 42.53
C THR A 3 -0.25 13.52 43.47
N ASN A 4 -1.45 13.57 42.89
CA ASN A 4 -2.67 13.00 43.45
C ASN A 4 -3.18 11.91 42.49
N PHE A 5 -2.77 10.66 42.75
CA PHE A 5 -3.40 9.45 42.19
C PHE A 5 -4.10 8.75 43.35
N THR A 6 -5.42 8.71 43.35
CA THR A 6 -6.19 8.04 44.40
C THR A 6 -6.25 6.55 44.14
N VAL A 7 -5.52 5.77 44.93
CA VAL A 7 -5.69 4.33 45.07
C VAL A 7 -6.02 4.05 46.55
N VAL A 8 -7.18 3.45 46.80
CA VAL A 8 -7.64 2.96 48.11
C VAL A 8 -8.28 1.59 47.84
N PRO A 9 -8.02 0.54 48.67
CA PRO A 9 -8.04 -0.83 48.19
C PRO A 9 -9.35 -1.58 48.44
N VAL A 10 -9.41 -2.82 47.96
CA VAL A 10 -10.32 -3.86 48.46
C VAL A 10 -9.70 -4.49 49.72
N GLU A 11 -10.46 -4.54 50.82
CA GLU A 11 -10.12 -5.31 52.03
C GLU A 11 -11.10 -6.48 52.24
N ASP A 12 -10.64 -7.52 52.95
CA ASP A 12 -11.37 -8.79 53.14
C ASP A 12 -12.58 -8.70 54.09
N GLY A 13 -13.77 -8.99 53.56
CA GLY A 13 -15.00 -9.17 54.34
C GLY A 13 -15.18 -10.59 54.90
N ARG A 14 -14.98 -10.78 56.20
CA ARG A 14 -15.04 -12.10 56.89
C ARG A 14 -16.43 -12.39 57.51
N LYS A 15 -16.84 -13.68 57.54
CA LYS A 15 -17.90 -14.32 58.41
C LYS A 15 -19.38 -13.92 58.08
N VAL A 16 -20.44 -14.75 58.21
CA VAL A 16 -20.73 -15.81 59.21
C VAL A 16 -21.95 -16.73 58.84
N THR A 17 -21.79 -18.07 59.02
CA THR A 17 -22.74 -19.18 59.34
C THR A 17 -24.06 -19.52 58.58
N ARG A 18 -24.39 -20.83 58.69
CA ARG A 18 -25.67 -21.58 58.59
C ARG A 18 -25.91 -22.37 57.29
N ASP A 19 -26.41 -23.61 57.30
CA ASP A 19 -26.62 -24.64 58.35
C ASP A 19 -26.76 -26.03 57.66
N ARG A 20 -26.64 -27.14 58.42
CA ARG A 20 -26.98 -28.57 58.10
C ARG A 20 -25.95 -29.42 57.32
N ASP A 21 -25.50 -30.57 57.84
CA ASP A 21 -26.09 -31.93 58.05
C ASP A 21 -25.92 -32.80 56.75
N ASP A 22 -25.48 -34.08 56.73
CA ASP A 22 -25.08 -35.00 57.81
C ASP A 22 -24.21 -36.20 57.31
N ASP A 23 -23.60 -36.93 58.27
CA ASP A 23 -23.29 -38.40 58.32
C ASP A 23 -22.22 -39.18 57.46
N ASN A 24 -21.38 -39.95 58.20
CA ASN A 24 -20.97 -41.38 58.03
C ASN A 24 -20.00 -41.91 56.90
N VAL A 25 -19.12 -42.94 57.09
CA VAL A 25 -18.48 -43.55 58.29
C VAL A 25 -17.32 -44.59 57.96
N LEU A 26 -16.33 -44.76 58.87
CA LEU A 26 -15.41 -45.93 59.16
C LEU A 26 -14.35 -46.56 58.18
N ARG A 27 -13.14 -46.86 58.75
CA ARG A 27 -12.30 -48.12 58.70
C ARG A 27 -11.36 -48.47 57.50
N GLU A 28 -10.21 -49.20 57.63
CA GLU A 28 -9.30 -49.64 58.75
C GLU A 28 -7.90 -50.18 58.23
N GLU A 29 -6.85 -50.13 59.07
CA GLU A 29 -5.62 -51.01 59.20
C GLU A 29 -4.47 -51.16 58.12
N ASP A 30 -3.30 -51.70 58.56
CA ASP A 30 -1.90 -51.57 58.01
C ASP A 30 -1.34 -52.84 57.28
N GLU A 31 -0.06 -53.31 57.15
CA GLU A 31 1.32 -53.26 57.77
C GLU A 31 2.41 -53.61 56.68
N ASP A 32 3.75 -53.77 56.80
CA ASP A 32 4.91 -53.12 57.50
C ASP A 32 6.29 -53.66 56.91
N GLY A 33 7.44 -53.01 57.20
CA GLY A 33 8.84 -53.52 57.05
C GLY A 33 9.57 -53.29 55.69
N LEU A 34 10.92 -53.34 55.52
CA LEU A 34 12.16 -53.36 56.35
C LEU A 34 13.39 -53.14 55.38
N GLU A 35 14.70 -52.97 55.65
CA GLU A 35 15.61 -52.97 56.84
C GLU A 35 16.84 -51.98 56.63
N SER A 36 18.13 -52.35 56.83
CA SER A 36 19.27 -51.40 57.05
C SER A 36 20.70 -51.70 56.40
N PRO A 37 21.93 -51.41 56.96
CA PRO A 37 22.90 -50.46 56.34
C PRO A 37 24.42 -50.86 56.24
N GLY A 38 25.33 -50.02 55.66
CA GLY A 38 26.82 -50.15 55.83
C GLY A 38 27.78 -49.23 54.99
N PRO A 39 29.06 -48.93 55.38
CA PRO A 39 29.87 -47.79 54.82
C PRO A 39 31.44 -47.88 54.60
N PHE A 40 32.05 -46.84 53.97
CA PHE A 40 33.48 -46.33 54.04
C PHE A 40 34.68 -47.12 53.38
N PRO A 41 35.97 -46.64 53.33
CA PRO A 41 36.56 -45.34 52.86
C PRO A 41 37.96 -45.45 52.08
N GLY A 42 38.61 -44.33 51.64
CA GLY A 42 40.10 -44.31 51.43
C GLY A 42 40.83 -43.21 50.56
N VAL A 43 41.70 -42.39 51.22
CA VAL A 43 43.01 -41.70 50.89
C VAL A 43 43.62 -41.80 49.45
N SER A 44 44.40 -40.86 48.82
CA SER A 44 45.27 -39.67 49.18
C SER A 44 45.02 -38.42 48.25
N GLY A 45 45.84 -37.35 48.04
CA GLY A 45 47.20 -36.86 48.45
C GLY A 45 48.32 -37.04 47.39
N ASP A 46 49.31 -36.14 47.13
CA ASP A 46 49.66 -34.81 47.71
C ASP A 46 50.68 -33.93 46.86
N GLY A 47 50.74 -32.60 47.09
CA GLY A 47 51.83 -31.62 46.74
C GLY A 47 51.88 -30.94 45.34
N ASN A 48 52.39 -29.70 45.14
CA ASN A 48 52.77 -28.56 46.03
C ASN A 48 52.89 -27.20 45.20
N PRO A 49 53.33 -25.99 45.68
CA PRO A 49 52.52 -24.76 45.51
C PRO A 49 53.23 -23.45 45.03
N LYS A 50 52.47 -22.34 44.86
CA LYS A 50 52.74 -21.02 45.52
C LYS A 50 51.71 -19.89 45.27
N GLU A 51 51.34 -19.21 46.37
CA GLU A 51 51.06 -17.76 46.55
C GLU A 51 50.48 -16.94 45.37
N SER A 52 49.27 -16.38 45.44
CA SER A 52 48.86 -15.36 46.43
C SER A 52 47.39 -14.94 46.26
N SER A 53 46.74 -14.44 47.32
CA SER A 53 45.39 -13.85 47.30
C SER A 53 45.31 -12.67 48.27
N PRO A 54 44.28 -11.81 48.15
CA PRO A 54 43.27 -11.87 49.22
C PRO A 54 41.80 -11.62 48.75
N PHE A 55 40.91 -12.47 49.24
CA PHE A 55 39.67 -12.18 49.99
C PHE A 55 38.70 -11.03 49.55
N ILE A 56 37.38 -11.15 49.72
CA ILE A 56 36.59 -12.12 50.53
C ILE A 56 35.34 -12.60 49.77
N ASN A 57 34.89 -13.81 50.11
CA ASN A 57 33.61 -14.38 49.72
C ASN A 57 32.90 -14.86 51.00
N ASN A 58 31.57 -14.90 51.01
CA ASN A 58 30.75 -15.63 52.00
C ASN A 58 29.37 -15.87 51.37
N THR A 59 29.11 -17.08 50.86
CA THR A 59 28.48 -18.22 51.58
C THR A 59 26.99 -18.05 51.82
N ASP A 60 26.17 -18.81 51.10
CA ASP A 60 25.49 -19.96 51.73
C ASP A 60 25.08 -21.03 50.68
N ASN A 61 24.64 -22.18 51.18
CA ASN A 61 24.40 -23.42 50.41
C ASN A 61 23.18 -23.35 49.45
N ASP A 62 23.24 -24.03 48.29
CA ASP A 62 22.77 -25.44 48.19
C ASP A 62 23.17 -26.12 46.85
N LYS A 63 23.16 -27.47 46.85
CA LYS A 63 23.24 -28.45 45.75
C LYS A 63 23.67 -27.96 44.35
N GLY A 64 24.87 -28.36 43.94
CA GLY A 64 25.31 -28.24 42.54
C GLY A 64 24.81 -29.38 41.63
N ASN A 65 24.80 -29.12 40.33
CA ASN A 65 25.29 -30.10 39.37
C ASN A 65 25.96 -29.38 38.17
N LEU A 66 26.94 -30.05 37.57
CA LEU A 66 27.98 -29.47 36.73
C LEU A 66 27.44 -28.86 35.42
N TYR A 67 27.81 -27.61 35.12
CA TYR A 67 27.74 -27.04 33.78
C TYR A 67 29.03 -27.37 33.01
N ASP A 68 28.90 -28.04 31.86
CA ASP A 68 29.71 -27.75 30.68
C ASP A 68 28.87 -28.04 29.41
N GLY A 69 29.31 -27.60 28.23
CA GLY A 69 28.60 -27.84 26.97
C GLY A 69 27.75 -26.67 26.44
N LYS A 70 28.08 -25.42 26.78
CA LYS A 70 27.63 -24.25 26.02
C LYS A 70 28.77 -23.65 25.20
N ASN A 71 28.95 -24.15 23.97
CA ASN A 71 29.46 -23.45 22.78
C ASN A 71 29.91 -24.44 21.68
N MET A 72 28.98 -25.19 21.07
CA MET A 72 29.09 -25.71 19.70
C MET A 72 27.68 -26.11 19.22
N ALA A 73 27.06 -25.23 18.43
CA ALA A 73 25.77 -25.44 17.78
C ALA A 73 25.79 -24.78 16.40
N LEU A 74 26.84 -25.12 15.63
CA LEU A 74 27.11 -24.62 14.29
C LEU A 74 27.79 -25.79 13.56
N PHE A 75 27.16 -26.28 12.49
CA PHE A 75 27.39 -27.60 11.86
C PHE A 75 26.89 -28.83 12.66
N GLU A 76 25.57 -28.94 12.82
CA GLU A 76 24.87 -30.24 12.67
C GLU A 76 23.99 -30.17 11.41
N GLU A 77 24.62 -30.29 10.24
CA GLU A 77 23.96 -30.83 9.04
C GLU A 77 24.49 -32.25 8.80
N GLU A 78 23.65 -33.10 8.21
CA GLU A 78 23.95 -34.48 7.77
C GLU A 78 24.30 -35.53 8.84
N MET A 79 23.29 -36.04 9.57
CA MET A 79 23.19 -37.51 9.77
C MET A 79 21.76 -38.03 10.08
N ASP A 80 20.80 -37.77 9.19
CA ASP A 80 19.46 -38.39 9.23
C ASP A 80 19.36 -39.54 8.21
N SER A 81 20.14 -40.60 8.44
CA SER A 81 20.24 -41.79 7.57
C SER A 81 19.05 -42.76 7.69
N ASN A 82 17.86 -42.23 7.98
CA ASN A 82 16.60 -42.94 7.86
C ASN A 82 16.21 -43.11 6.39
N PRO A 83 15.61 -44.25 5.98
CA PRO A 83 15.28 -44.48 4.56
C PRO A 83 14.29 -43.42 4.07
N MET A 84 14.65 -42.68 3.01
CA MET A 84 13.90 -41.51 2.52
C MET A 84 12.39 -41.74 2.40
N VAL A 85 11.98 -42.95 2.04
CA VAL A 85 10.57 -43.35 1.91
C VAL A 85 9.82 -43.27 3.24
N SER A 86 10.39 -43.67 4.39
CA SER A 86 9.70 -43.56 5.68
C SER A 86 9.62 -42.11 6.17
N SER A 87 10.66 -41.30 5.92
CA SER A 87 10.65 -39.85 6.20
C SER A 87 9.59 -39.13 5.37
N LEU A 88 9.47 -39.47 4.08
CA LEU A 88 8.44 -38.95 3.18
C LEU A 88 7.04 -39.44 3.58
N LEU A 89 6.85 -40.72 3.90
CA LEU A 89 5.56 -41.25 4.33
C LEU A 89 5.09 -40.63 5.66
N ASN A 90 5.97 -40.39 6.63
CA ASN A 90 5.61 -39.67 7.86
C ASN A 90 5.26 -38.19 7.59
N LYS A 91 5.94 -37.53 6.67
CA LYS A 91 5.60 -36.14 6.24
C LYS A 91 4.29 -36.07 5.46
N LEU A 92 3.94 -37.14 4.72
CA LEU A 92 2.67 -37.29 4.00
C LEU A 92 1.51 -37.70 4.93
N ALA A 93 1.76 -38.52 5.95
CA ALA A 93 0.76 -38.90 6.96
C ALA A 93 0.24 -37.70 7.78
N ASN A 94 1.05 -36.65 7.89
CA ASN A 94 0.72 -35.36 8.51
C ASN A 94 0.26 -34.30 7.49
N TYR A 95 -0.28 -34.69 6.32
CA TYR A 95 -0.66 -33.74 5.25
C TYR A 95 -1.86 -32.85 5.60
N THR A 96 -1.55 -31.62 6.03
CA THR A 96 -2.42 -30.56 6.59
C THR A 96 -3.70 -30.12 5.88
N ASN A 97 -4.16 -30.67 4.75
CA ASN A 97 -5.42 -30.28 4.05
C ASN A 97 -5.89 -28.79 4.19
N LEU A 98 -6.67 -28.54 5.21
CA LEU A 98 -7.52 -27.38 5.49
C LEU A 98 -6.78 -26.08 5.83
N THR A 99 -7.54 -25.05 6.18
CA THR A 99 -7.05 -23.72 6.58
C THR A 99 -6.67 -23.68 8.06
N GLN A 100 -5.64 -22.91 8.40
CA GLN A 100 -5.40 -22.48 9.78
C GLN A 100 -6.58 -21.63 10.30
N GLY A 101 -6.66 -21.47 11.62
CA GLY A 101 -7.70 -20.73 12.34
C GLY A 101 -7.14 -19.95 13.53
N VAL A 102 -8.03 -19.33 14.31
CA VAL A 102 -7.61 -18.28 15.27
C VAL A 102 -6.76 -18.81 16.42
N ILE A 103 -6.99 -20.04 16.90
CA ILE A 103 -6.12 -20.63 17.96
C ILE A 103 -4.67 -20.76 17.49
N GLU A 104 -4.41 -21.03 16.20
CA GLU A 104 -3.04 -21.13 15.67
C GLU A 104 -2.36 -19.75 15.49
N HIS A 105 -3.13 -18.65 15.56
CA HIS A 105 -2.60 -17.29 15.71
C HIS A 105 -2.40 -16.93 17.20
N GLU A 106 -3.36 -17.26 18.07
CA GLU A 106 -3.28 -17.03 19.51
C GLU A 106 -2.14 -17.81 20.18
N GLU A 107 -1.93 -19.09 19.82
CA GLU A 107 -0.79 -19.90 20.28
C GLU A 107 0.55 -19.35 19.78
N ALA A 108 0.59 -18.70 18.61
CA ALA A 108 1.80 -18.09 18.07
C ALA A 108 2.14 -16.73 18.71
N ASP A 109 1.12 -15.92 19.03
CA ASP A 109 1.30 -14.67 19.77
C ASP A 109 1.73 -14.96 21.23
N ASP A 110 1.15 -15.98 21.89
CA ASP A 110 1.48 -16.37 23.27
C ASP A 110 2.91 -16.94 23.42
N ASP A 111 3.48 -17.56 22.38
CA ASP A 111 4.85 -18.12 22.39
C ASP A 111 5.95 -17.02 22.25
N GLU A 112 5.61 -15.77 21.89
CA GLU A 112 6.50 -14.61 22.15
C GLU A 112 6.52 -14.21 23.64
N GLY A 113 5.57 -14.73 24.44
CA GLY A 113 5.50 -14.58 25.89
C GLY A 113 6.53 -15.40 26.65
N ALA A 114 6.77 -15.03 27.92
CA ALA A 114 7.88 -15.55 28.73
C ALA A 114 7.73 -17.01 29.25
N LYS A 115 6.98 -17.88 28.58
CA LYS A 115 6.72 -19.29 28.99
C LYS A 115 7.02 -20.29 27.88
N LYS A 116 8.30 -20.56 27.66
CA LYS A 116 8.79 -21.59 26.71
C LYS A 116 8.14 -22.96 26.96
N LYS A 117 7.17 -23.32 26.11
CA LYS A 117 6.93 -24.74 25.77
C LYS A 117 8.06 -25.23 24.87
N ALA A 118 8.19 -26.55 24.74
CA ALA A 118 9.13 -27.15 23.79
C ALA A 118 8.63 -26.91 22.36
N VAL A 119 9.41 -26.16 21.58
CA VAL A 119 9.05 -25.73 20.22
C VAL A 119 8.76 -26.93 19.32
N LYS A 120 7.52 -27.03 18.84
CA LYS A 120 7.23 -27.77 17.61
C LYS A 120 7.83 -26.97 16.45
N SER A 121 8.95 -27.42 15.90
CA SER A 121 9.57 -26.75 14.75
C SER A 121 8.60 -26.71 13.56
N PRO A 122 8.48 -25.61 12.80
CA PRO A 122 7.65 -25.55 11.60
C PRO A 122 8.29 -26.41 10.50
N GLN A 123 7.70 -27.59 10.25
CA GLN A 123 8.34 -28.65 9.45
C GLN A 123 7.96 -28.62 7.95
N MET A 124 6.95 -27.84 7.53
CA MET A 124 6.48 -27.91 6.15
C MET A 124 7.34 -27.05 5.20
N GLY A 125 7.81 -27.70 4.13
CA GLY A 125 8.43 -27.04 2.98
C GLY A 125 7.44 -26.75 1.86
N THR A 126 7.85 -25.91 0.91
CA THR A 126 7.02 -25.38 -0.20
C THR A 126 6.11 -26.38 -0.89
N PHE A 127 6.59 -27.60 -1.16
CA PHE A 127 5.83 -28.61 -1.91
C PHE A 127 4.60 -29.10 -1.15
N ILE A 128 4.78 -29.55 0.11
CA ILE A 128 3.71 -30.14 0.93
C ILE A 128 2.84 -29.03 1.59
N GLY A 129 3.46 -27.91 1.94
CA GLY A 129 2.80 -26.80 2.65
C GLY A 129 2.04 -25.80 1.77
N VAL A 130 2.48 -25.58 0.52
CA VAL A 130 1.91 -24.54 -0.36
C VAL A 130 1.44 -25.09 -1.72
N TYR A 131 2.29 -25.85 -2.42
CA TYR A 131 1.99 -26.31 -3.79
C TYR A 131 0.86 -27.34 -3.83
N LEU A 132 0.96 -28.47 -3.13
CA LEU A 132 -0.09 -29.50 -3.12
C LEU A 132 -1.46 -28.97 -2.61
N PRO A 133 -1.52 -28.15 -1.54
CA PRO A 133 -2.79 -27.59 -1.08
C PRO A 133 -3.43 -26.63 -2.08
N CYS A 134 -2.62 -25.79 -2.75
CA CYS A 134 -3.09 -24.90 -3.80
C CYS A 134 -3.61 -25.69 -5.01
N LEU A 135 -2.82 -26.67 -5.50
CA LEU A 135 -3.19 -27.60 -6.57
C LEU A 135 -4.53 -28.31 -6.29
N GLN A 136 -4.74 -28.78 -5.06
CA GLN A 136 -5.96 -29.48 -4.65
C GLN A 136 -7.21 -28.58 -4.55
N ASN A 137 -7.06 -27.28 -4.32
CA ASN A 137 -8.19 -26.34 -4.26
C ASN A 137 -8.55 -25.75 -5.64
N ILE A 138 -7.62 -25.72 -6.59
CA ILE A 138 -7.87 -25.29 -7.97
C ILE A 138 -8.53 -26.41 -8.79
N LEU A 139 -8.10 -27.67 -8.60
CA LEU A 139 -8.62 -28.82 -9.34
C LEU A 139 -9.96 -29.30 -8.75
N GLY A 140 -11.07 -28.87 -9.35
CA GLY A 140 -12.43 -29.19 -8.90
C GLY A 140 -13.39 -29.66 -9.99
N VAL A 141 -14.68 -29.74 -9.63
CA VAL A 141 -15.78 -30.34 -10.41
C VAL A 141 -15.83 -29.96 -11.91
N ILE A 142 -15.55 -28.70 -12.25
CA ILE A 142 -15.61 -28.18 -13.64
C ILE A 142 -14.70 -28.95 -14.60
N LEU A 143 -13.53 -29.42 -14.14
CA LEU A 143 -12.60 -30.22 -14.95
C LEU A 143 -13.25 -31.50 -15.49
N PHE A 144 -14.09 -32.15 -14.67
CA PHE A 144 -14.67 -33.45 -14.98
C PHE A 144 -16.10 -33.36 -15.54
N LEU A 145 -16.90 -32.38 -15.10
CA LEU A 145 -18.34 -32.31 -15.42
C LEU A 145 -18.71 -31.26 -16.48
N ARG A 146 -17.84 -30.30 -16.79
CA ARG A 146 -18.17 -29.18 -17.70
C ARG A 146 -17.11 -28.83 -18.73
N LEU A 147 -15.84 -29.21 -18.56
CA LEU A 147 -14.79 -28.83 -19.51
C LEU A 147 -15.02 -29.40 -20.93
N THR A 148 -15.47 -30.65 -21.06
CA THR A 148 -15.86 -31.22 -22.37
C THR A 148 -17.00 -30.44 -23.02
N TRP A 149 -18.03 -30.08 -22.24
CA TRP A 149 -19.19 -29.32 -22.70
C TRP A 149 -18.85 -27.89 -23.12
N ILE A 150 -17.95 -27.22 -22.40
CA ILE A 150 -17.40 -25.91 -22.79
C ILE A 150 -16.66 -26.02 -24.13
N VAL A 151 -15.82 -27.05 -24.30
CA VAL A 151 -15.09 -27.29 -25.56
C VAL A 151 -16.02 -27.61 -26.73
N GLY A 152 -17.08 -28.41 -26.52
CA GLY A 152 -18.07 -28.69 -27.56
C GLY A 152 -18.91 -27.48 -27.96
N THR A 153 -19.21 -26.58 -27.00
CA THR A 153 -20.08 -25.43 -27.22
C THR A 153 -19.33 -24.23 -27.81
N ALA A 154 -18.14 -23.92 -27.30
CA ALA A 154 -17.33 -22.77 -27.74
C ALA A 154 -16.29 -23.13 -28.82
N GLY A 155 -16.06 -24.41 -29.07
CA GLY A 155 -14.94 -24.89 -29.89
C GLY A 155 -13.60 -24.67 -29.19
N ILE A 156 -12.53 -25.20 -29.79
CA ILE A 156 -11.17 -25.17 -29.23
C ILE A 156 -10.66 -23.73 -29.06
N MET A 157 -10.86 -22.87 -30.07
CA MET A 157 -10.27 -21.52 -30.09
C MET A 157 -10.84 -20.59 -29.02
N GLU A 158 -12.17 -20.56 -28.86
CA GLU A 158 -12.79 -19.68 -27.85
C GLU A 158 -12.65 -20.27 -26.44
N SER A 159 -12.68 -21.60 -26.29
CA SER A 159 -12.36 -22.25 -25.00
C SER A 159 -10.95 -21.91 -24.52
N PHE A 160 -9.96 -21.93 -25.43
CA PHE A 160 -8.60 -21.50 -25.11
C PHE A 160 -8.56 -20.03 -24.66
N ALA A 161 -9.31 -19.14 -25.32
CA ALA A 161 -9.39 -17.72 -24.94
C ALA A 161 -10.04 -17.51 -23.56
N ILE A 162 -11.11 -18.24 -23.24
CA ILE A 162 -11.77 -18.23 -21.91
C ILE A 162 -10.75 -18.63 -20.83
N VAL A 163 -10.08 -19.77 -21.00
CA VAL A 163 -9.10 -20.27 -20.02
C VAL A 163 -7.91 -19.34 -19.89
N PHE A 164 -7.34 -18.87 -20.99
CA PHE A 164 -6.20 -17.94 -20.98
C PHE A 164 -6.53 -16.63 -20.23
N MET A 165 -7.74 -16.07 -20.42
CA MET A 165 -8.18 -14.88 -19.72
C MET A 165 -8.34 -15.12 -18.21
N CYS A 166 -8.97 -16.23 -17.81
CA CYS A 166 -9.18 -16.59 -16.42
C CYS A 166 -7.85 -16.90 -15.69
N CYS A 167 -6.97 -17.70 -16.30
CA CYS A 167 -5.64 -18.01 -15.77
C CYS A 167 -4.73 -16.77 -15.67
N THR A 168 -4.82 -15.84 -16.63
CA THR A 168 -4.07 -14.57 -16.57
C THR A 168 -4.54 -13.71 -15.39
N CYS A 169 -5.86 -13.63 -15.17
CA CYS A 169 -6.45 -12.91 -14.04
C CYS A 169 -5.97 -13.45 -12.68
N THR A 170 -5.92 -14.78 -12.51
CA THR A 170 -5.50 -15.39 -11.24
C THR A 170 -3.97 -15.38 -11.05
N MET A 171 -3.18 -15.50 -12.13
CA MET A 171 -1.72 -15.34 -12.09
C MET A 171 -1.31 -13.92 -11.65
N LEU A 172 -1.93 -12.87 -12.20
CA LEU A 172 -1.67 -11.48 -11.78
C LEU A 172 -2.04 -11.25 -10.32
N THR A 173 -3.15 -11.86 -9.87
CA THR A 173 -3.58 -11.82 -8.47
C THR A 173 -2.61 -12.55 -7.54
N ALA A 174 -2.01 -13.65 -7.99
CA ALA A 174 -0.97 -14.36 -7.25
C ALA A 174 0.35 -13.57 -7.15
N ILE A 175 0.69 -12.74 -8.15
CA ILE A 175 1.81 -11.79 -8.06
C ILE A 175 1.51 -10.70 -6.99
N SER A 176 0.29 -10.16 -6.96
CA SER A 176 -0.15 -9.25 -5.89
C SER A 176 -0.11 -9.91 -4.51
N MET A 177 -0.59 -11.16 -4.39
CA MET A 177 -0.52 -11.94 -3.15
C MET A 177 0.93 -12.25 -2.72
N SER A 178 1.84 -12.45 -3.67
CA SER A 178 3.28 -12.64 -3.41
C SER A 178 3.95 -11.37 -2.89
N ALA A 179 3.47 -10.18 -3.29
CA ALA A 179 3.91 -8.92 -2.72
C ALA A 179 3.43 -8.76 -1.25
N ILE A 180 2.18 -9.12 -0.96
CA ILE A 180 1.64 -9.17 0.41
C ILE A 180 2.46 -10.14 1.28
N ALA A 181 2.66 -11.38 0.82
CA ALA A 181 3.40 -12.42 1.54
C ALA A 181 4.90 -12.13 1.73
N THR A 182 5.45 -11.08 1.09
CA THR A 182 6.83 -10.61 1.29
C THR A 182 6.92 -9.22 1.96
N ASN A 183 5.78 -8.66 2.39
CA ASN A 183 5.69 -7.39 3.11
C ASN A 183 5.54 -7.62 4.62
N GLY A 184 6.61 -7.31 5.38
CA GLY A 184 6.65 -7.52 6.82
C GLY A 184 6.88 -8.98 7.23
N VAL A 185 6.64 -9.29 8.49
CA VAL A 185 6.60 -10.67 9.01
C VAL A 185 5.24 -11.29 8.64
N VAL A 186 5.23 -12.54 8.19
CA VAL A 186 3.98 -13.24 7.86
C VAL A 186 3.42 -13.87 9.14
N PRO A 187 2.21 -13.51 9.60
CA PRO A 187 1.62 -14.07 10.82
C PRO A 187 1.16 -15.52 10.60
N ALA A 188 1.11 -16.31 11.68
CA ALA A 188 0.36 -17.57 11.70
C ALA A 188 -1.16 -17.30 11.60
N GLY A 189 -1.95 -18.30 11.19
CA GLY A 189 -3.41 -18.15 11.04
C GLY A 189 -3.92 -17.93 9.59
N GLY A 190 -3.03 -17.99 8.60
CA GLY A 190 -3.41 -18.12 7.19
C GLY A 190 -3.73 -16.82 6.43
N SER A 191 -4.45 -16.95 5.31
CA SER A 191 -4.64 -15.89 4.31
C SER A 191 -5.28 -14.62 4.87
N TYR A 192 -6.29 -14.74 5.74
CA TYR A 192 -6.99 -13.58 6.31
C TYR A 192 -6.06 -12.68 7.12
N TYR A 193 -5.30 -13.26 8.06
CA TYR A 193 -4.37 -12.49 8.91
C TYR A 193 -3.20 -11.93 8.12
N MET A 194 -2.68 -12.68 7.14
CA MET A 194 -1.68 -12.17 6.20
C MET A 194 -2.19 -10.93 5.44
N ILE A 195 -3.47 -10.91 5.01
CA ILE A 195 -4.07 -9.79 4.29
C ILE A 195 -4.40 -8.62 5.24
N SER A 196 -5.02 -8.87 6.40
CA SER A 196 -5.45 -7.82 7.33
C SER A 196 -4.29 -7.08 7.99
N ARG A 197 -3.20 -7.79 8.36
CA ARG A 197 -1.99 -7.17 8.96
C ARG A 197 -1.17 -6.40 7.94
N SER A 198 -1.06 -6.87 6.70
CA SER A 198 -0.24 -6.19 5.67
C SER A 198 -0.98 -5.08 4.91
N LEU A 199 -2.30 -5.17 4.72
CA LEU A 199 -3.09 -4.16 3.98
C LEU A 199 -3.87 -3.18 4.88
N GLY A 200 -4.15 -3.54 6.14
CA GLY A 200 -5.03 -2.81 7.05
C GLY A 200 -6.40 -3.49 7.23
N PRO A 201 -7.11 -3.22 8.34
CA PRO A 201 -8.33 -3.93 8.72
C PRO A 201 -9.52 -3.65 7.79
N GLU A 202 -9.55 -2.51 7.10
CA GLU A 202 -10.63 -2.11 6.18
C GLU A 202 -10.60 -2.99 4.92
N PHE A 203 -9.41 -3.18 4.34
CA PHE A 203 -9.21 -4.11 3.23
C PHE A 203 -9.30 -5.57 3.70
N GLY A 204 -8.70 -5.91 4.84
CA GLY A 204 -8.74 -7.26 5.40
C GLY A 204 -10.16 -7.77 5.65
N GLY A 205 -11.01 -6.96 6.30
CA GLY A 205 -12.40 -7.30 6.57
C GLY A 205 -13.28 -7.37 5.32
N ALA A 206 -13.14 -6.42 4.39
CA ALA A 206 -13.90 -6.44 3.14
C ALA A 206 -13.52 -7.65 2.26
N VAL A 207 -12.23 -7.93 2.08
CA VAL A 207 -11.72 -9.10 1.35
C VAL A 207 -12.15 -10.40 2.04
N GLY A 208 -11.99 -10.48 3.37
CA GLY A 208 -12.36 -11.64 4.17
C GLY A 208 -13.84 -12.01 4.06
N LEU A 209 -14.75 -11.03 4.13
CA LEU A 209 -16.18 -11.26 3.99
C LEU A 209 -16.58 -11.70 2.57
N CYS A 210 -15.94 -11.15 1.53
CA CYS A 210 -16.16 -11.60 0.15
C CYS A 210 -15.65 -13.04 -0.06
N PHE A 211 -14.47 -13.35 0.48
CA PHE A 211 -13.88 -14.70 0.43
C PHE A 211 -14.68 -15.73 1.23
N TYR A 212 -15.29 -15.33 2.35
CA TYR A 212 -16.23 -16.15 3.13
C TYR A 212 -17.46 -16.54 2.29
N LEU A 213 -18.13 -15.56 1.68
CA LEU A 213 -19.32 -15.83 0.85
C LEU A 213 -18.97 -16.69 -0.37
N GLY A 214 -17.87 -16.38 -1.08
CA GLY A 214 -17.39 -17.18 -2.22
C GLY A 214 -17.10 -18.64 -1.83
N THR A 215 -16.39 -18.87 -0.72
CA THR A 215 -16.08 -20.22 -0.22
C THR A 215 -17.34 -20.95 0.24
N THR A 216 -18.33 -20.24 0.77
CA THR A 216 -19.60 -20.86 1.21
C THR A 216 -20.43 -21.32 0.01
N PHE A 217 -20.57 -20.49 -1.03
CA PHE A 217 -21.19 -20.93 -2.29
C PHE A 217 -20.37 -22.04 -3.00
N ALA A 218 -19.06 -22.12 -2.79
CA ALA A 218 -18.24 -23.24 -3.29
C ALA A 218 -18.65 -24.57 -2.65
N GLY A 219 -18.92 -24.58 -1.34
CA GLY A 219 -19.46 -25.74 -0.63
C GLY A 219 -20.76 -26.25 -1.28
N ALA A 220 -21.71 -25.35 -1.55
CA ALA A 220 -22.95 -25.70 -2.25
C ALA A 220 -22.72 -26.23 -3.67
N MET A 221 -21.84 -25.59 -4.46
CA MET A 221 -21.49 -26.01 -5.82
C MET A 221 -20.88 -27.42 -5.86
N TYR A 222 -19.94 -27.73 -4.95
CA TYR A 222 -19.32 -29.05 -4.87
C TYR A 222 -20.29 -30.13 -4.36
N ILE A 223 -21.22 -29.79 -3.46
CA ILE A 223 -22.28 -30.71 -3.03
C ILE A 223 -23.23 -31.03 -4.20
N LEU A 224 -23.73 -30.00 -4.92
CA LEU A 224 -24.57 -30.21 -6.10
C LEU A 224 -23.86 -31.07 -7.15
N GLY A 225 -22.58 -30.81 -7.44
CA GLY A 225 -21.78 -31.66 -8.35
C GLY A 225 -21.60 -33.10 -7.86
N THR A 226 -21.49 -33.31 -6.54
CA THR A 226 -21.43 -34.67 -5.95
C THR A 226 -22.74 -35.43 -6.15
N ILE A 227 -23.88 -34.74 -6.04
CA ILE A 227 -25.21 -35.33 -6.29
C ILE A 227 -25.48 -35.52 -7.79
N GLU A 228 -25.01 -34.62 -8.65
CA GLU A 228 -25.07 -34.78 -10.11
C GLU A 228 -24.34 -36.06 -10.55
N ILE A 229 -23.15 -36.34 -10.00
CA ILE A 229 -22.44 -37.59 -10.26
C ILE A 229 -23.22 -38.80 -9.74
N LEU A 230 -23.74 -38.72 -8.51
CA LEU A 230 -24.46 -39.82 -7.85
C LEU A 230 -25.73 -40.24 -8.61
N LEU A 231 -26.56 -39.26 -8.97
CA LEU A 231 -27.85 -39.51 -9.62
C LEU A 231 -27.71 -39.80 -11.12
N THR A 232 -26.74 -39.22 -11.83
CA THR A 232 -26.60 -39.43 -13.27
C THR A 232 -25.80 -40.70 -13.59
N TYR A 233 -24.64 -40.88 -12.93
CA TYR A 233 -23.64 -41.89 -13.36
C TYR A 233 -23.49 -43.10 -12.43
N ILE A 234 -23.97 -43.03 -11.17
CA ILE A 234 -23.80 -44.13 -10.20
C ILE A 234 -25.11 -44.89 -9.95
N VAL A 235 -26.20 -44.20 -9.58
CA VAL A 235 -27.49 -44.84 -9.24
C VAL A 235 -28.71 -44.06 -9.78
N PRO A 236 -28.92 -43.97 -11.11
CA PRO A 236 -30.09 -43.30 -11.70
C PRO A 236 -31.43 -43.94 -11.30
N SER A 237 -31.44 -45.21 -10.92
CA SER A 237 -32.63 -45.88 -10.37
C SER A 237 -33.10 -45.30 -9.02
N ALA A 238 -32.25 -44.58 -8.28
CA ALA A 238 -32.56 -44.03 -6.96
C ALA A 238 -33.33 -42.70 -6.96
N ALA A 239 -33.55 -42.07 -8.13
CA ALA A 239 -34.36 -40.85 -8.22
C ALA A 239 -35.75 -41.03 -7.57
N ILE A 240 -36.10 -40.11 -6.67
CA ILE A 240 -37.33 -40.12 -5.86
C ILE A 240 -38.50 -39.60 -6.70
N PHE A 241 -38.29 -38.45 -7.34
CA PHE A 241 -39.20 -37.89 -8.32
C PHE A 241 -38.83 -38.40 -9.70
N LYS A 242 -39.77 -39.07 -10.38
CA LYS A 242 -39.63 -39.53 -11.77
C LYS A 242 -40.83 -39.02 -12.55
N ALA A 243 -40.58 -38.28 -13.61
CA ALA A 243 -41.64 -37.79 -14.49
C ALA A 243 -42.20 -38.94 -15.34
N ALA A 244 -43.47 -38.84 -15.71
CA ALA A 244 -44.10 -39.74 -16.69
C ALA A 244 -43.97 -39.23 -18.13
N GLU A 245 -43.70 -37.93 -18.29
CA GLU A 245 -43.65 -37.20 -19.55
C GLU A 245 -42.38 -36.33 -19.61
N LYS A 246 -41.72 -36.25 -20.77
CA LYS A 246 -40.39 -35.61 -20.93
C LYS A 246 -40.38 -34.12 -20.56
N GLU A 247 -41.52 -33.43 -20.67
CA GLU A 247 -41.65 -32.00 -20.32
C GLU A 247 -41.36 -31.72 -18.83
N HIS A 248 -41.71 -32.64 -17.93
CA HIS A 248 -41.48 -32.49 -16.48
C HIS A 248 -40.19 -33.16 -15.97
N GLU A 249 -39.38 -33.75 -16.86
CA GLU A 249 -38.19 -34.52 -16.48
C GLU A 249 -37.10 -33.64 -15.84
N ALA A 250 -36.86 -32.44 -16.39
CA ALA A 250 -35.93 -31.46 -15.84
C ALA A 250 -36.38 -30.95 -14.45
N GLU A 251 -37.67 -30.68 -14.26
CA GLU A 251 -38.22 -30.25 -12.97
C GLU A 251 -38.11 -31.34 -11.90
N ALA A 252 -38.37 -32.60 -12.27
CA ALA A 252 -38.19 -33.75 -11.40
C ALA A 252 -36.71 -33.91 -10.99
N MET A 253 -35.77 -33.77 -11.92
CA MET A 253 -34.33 -33.85 -11.65
C MET A 253 -33.87 -32.74 -10.70
N LEU A 254 -34.28 -31.48 -10.91
CA LEU A 254 -33.98 -30.37 -9.99
C LEU A 254 -34.53 -30.62 -8.58
N ASN A 255 -35.73 -31.21 -8.44
CA ASN A 255 -36.28 -31.56 -7.13
C ASN A 255 -35.55 -32.74 -6.45
N ASN A 256 -35.02 -33.70 -7.22
CA ASN A 256 -34.09 -34.71 -6.68
C ASN A 256 -32.78 -34.07 -6.18
N MET A 257 -32.18 -33.15 -6.95
CA MET A 257 -30.96 -32.43 -6.54
C MET A 257 -31.12 -31.70 -5.20
N ARG A 258 -32.28 -31.07 -4.98
CA ARG A 258 -32.61 -30.41 -3.69
C ARG A 258 -32.56 -31.41 -2.54
N VAL A 259 -33.40 -32.45 -2.57
CA VAL A 259 -33.56 -33.40 -1.45
C VAL A 259 -32.25 -34.12 -1.12
N TYR A 260 -31.53 -34.61 -2.14
CA TYR A 260 -30.24 -35.26 -1.94
C TYR A 260 -29.14 -34.26 -1.52
N GLY A 261 -29.16 -33.03 -2.03
CA GLY A 261 -28.24 -31.96 -1.66
C GLY A 261 -28.36 -31.57 -0.18
N THR A 262 -29.58 -31.26 0.29
CA THR A 262 -29.85 -30.92 1.71
C THR A 262 -29.44 -32.06 2.63
N CYS A 263 -29.73 -33.32 2.25
CA CYS A 263 -29.31 -34.51 3.00
C CYS A 263 -27.77 -34.64 3.07
N CYS A 264 -27.08 -34.40 1.95
CA CYS A 264 -25.62 -34.44 1.87
C CYS A 264 -24.98 -33.31 2.69
N LEU A 265 -25.50 -32.09 2.62
CA LEU A 265 -25.04 -30.95 3.43
C LEU A 265 -25.21 -31.22 4.93
N ALA A 266 -26.36 -31.78 5.34
CA ALA A 266 -26.59 -32.15 6.74
C ALA A 266 -25.56 -33.18 7.23
N LEU A 267 -25.31 -34.23 6.43
CA LEU A 267 -24.30 -35.25 6.74
C LEU A 267 -22.88 -34.66 6.80
N MET A 268 -22.48 -33.83 5.83
CA MET A 268 -21.18 -33.14 5.84
C MET A 268 -21.04 -32.22 7.06
N SER A 269 -22.08 -31.45 7.40
CA SER A 269 -22.08 -30.55 8.56
C SER A 269 -21.92 -31.31 9.88
N VAL A 270 -22.55 -32.49 10.00
CA VAL A 270 -22.35 -33.39 11.15
C VAL A 270 -20.91 -33.92 11.21
N VAL A 271 -20.33 -34.37 10.09
CA VAL A 271 -18.93 -34.82 10.04
C VAL A 271 -17.96 -33.70 10.49
N VAL A 272 -18.19 -32.47 10.00
CA VAL A 272 -17.40 -31.28 10.37
C VAL A 272 -17.59 -30.92 11.85
N PHE A 273 -18.80 -31.02 12.38
CA PHE A 273 -19.09 -30.72 13.79
C PHE A 273 -18.54 -31.77 14.77
N VAL A 274 -18.50 -33.05 14.38
CA VAL A 274 -18.05 -34.16 15.24
C VAL A 274 -16.53 -34.20 15.38
N GLY A 275 -15.77 -33.86 14.32
CA GLY A 275 -14.33 -33.63 14.48
C GLY A 275 -13.58 -33.46 13.16
N VAL A 276 -13.03 -32.26 12.93
CA VAL A 276 -12.30 -31.91 11.71
C VAL A 276 -11.03 -32.77 11.51
N LYS A 277 -10.49 -33.35 12.59
CA LYS A 277 -9.32 -34.25 12.60
C LYS A 277 -9.46 -35.47 11.66
N TYR A 278 -10.67 -35.93 11.36
CA TYR A 278 -10.88 -37.02 10.39
C TYR A 278 -10.79 -36.53 8.95
N VAL A 279 -11.35 -35.35 8.65
CA VAL A 279 -11.27 -34.70 7.32
C VAL A 279 -9.80 -34.44 6.95
N ASN A 280 -9.00 -33.95 7.90
CA ASN A 280 -7.54 -33.78 7.74
C ASN A 280 -6.84 -35.05 7.21
N LYS A 281 -7.16 -36.23 7.75
CA LYS A 281 -6.54 -37.51 7.33
C LYS A 281 -6.99 -37.98 5.96
N LEU A 282 -8.25 -37.72 5.60
CA LEU A 282 -8.80 -38.08 4.28
C LEU A 282 -8.29 -37.17 3.15
N ALA A 283 -7.76 -35.99 3.47
CA ALA A 283 -7.35 -35.01 2.48
C ALA A 283 -6.26 -35.51 1.49
N LEU A 284 -5.37 -36.40 1.93
CA LEU A 284 -4.39 -37.04 1.05
C LEU A 284 -5.05 -38.06 0.09
N VAL A 285 -6.11 -38.74 0.53
CA VAL A 285 -6.87 -39.68 -0.32
C VAL A 285 -7.59 -38.91 -1.43
N PHE A 286 -8.24 -37.78 -1.10
CA PHE A 286 -8.88 -36.92 -2.11
C PHE A 286 -7.87 -36.38 -3.13
N LEU A 287 -6.67 -36.00 -2.70
CA LEU A 287 -5.58 -35.58 -3.60
C LEU A 287 -5.14 -36.72 -4.53
N ALA A 288 -4.97 -37.93 -4.00
CA ALA A 288 -4.63 -39.10 -4.79
C ALA A 288 -5.70 -39.43 -5.84
N CYS A 289 -6.99 -39.37 -5.49
CA CYS A 289 -8.10 -39.55 -6.43
C CYS A 289 -8.04 -38.56 -7.61
N VAL A 290 -7.78 -37.27 -7.35
CA VAL A 290 -7.64 -36.24 -8.40
C VAL A 290 -6.47 -36.54 -9.32
N VAL A 291 -5.28 -36.80 -8.77
CA VAL A 291 -4.06 -37.04 -9.56
C VAL A 291 -4.18 -38.30 -10.41
N LEU A 292 -4.72 -39.40 -9.85
CA LEU A 292 -4.94 -40.64 -10.59
C LEU A 292 -5.98 -40.48 -11.71
N SER A 293 -7.05 -39.70 -11.47
CA SER A 293 -8.05 -39.40 -12.51
C SER A 293 -7.45 -38.63 -13.69
N ILE A 294 -6.62 -37.62 -13.41
CA ILE A 294 -5.94 -36.82 -14.44
C ILE A 294 -4.94 -37.70 -15.24
N LEU A 295 -4.19 -38.58 -14.57
CA LEU A 295 -3.29 -39.52 -15.24
C LEU A 295 -4.06 -40.55 -16.11
N ALA A 296 -5.23 -41.03 -15.66
CA ALA A 296 -6.10 -41.92 -16.42
C ALA A 296 -6.66 -41.27 -17.70
N ILE A 297 -6.93 -39.96 -17.67
CA ILE A 297 -7.32 -39.18 -18.85
C ILE A 297 -6.17 -39.09 -19.85
N TYR A 298 -4.96 -38.70 -19.43
CA TYR A 298 -3.80 -38.62 -20.34
C TYR A 298 -3.41 -39.99 -20.91
N ALA A 299 -3.43 -41.05 -20.10
CA ALA A 299 -3.18 -42.41 -20.55
C ALA A 299 -4.22 -42.87 -21.59
N GLY A 300 -5.50 -42.52 -21.38
CA GLY A 300 -6.59 -42.76 -22.33
C GLY A 300 -6.39 -42.02 -23.65
N VAL A 301 -6.10 -40.72 -23.61
CA VAL A 301 -5.75 -39.91 -24.80
C VAL A 301 -4.63 -40.54 -25.60
N ILE A 302 -3.51 -40.90 -24.95
CA ILE A 302 -2.35 -41.54 -25.60
C ILE A 302 -2.76 -42.89 -26.22
N LYS A 303 -3.60 -43.68 -25.54
CA LYS A 303 -4.15 -44.92 -26.11
C LYS A 303 -4.95 -44.67 -27.39
N THR A 304 -5.74 -43.60 -27.48
CA THR A 304 -6.55 -43.30 -28.68
C THR A 304 -5.74 -43.02 -29.95
N ALA A 305 -4.43 -42.80 -29.85
CA ALA A 305 -3.55 -42.69 -31.01
C ALA A 305 -3.15 -44.05 -31.62
N PHE A 306 -3.41 -45.17 -30.91
CA PHE A 306 -3.08 -46.53 -31.34
C PHE A 306 -4.31 -47.45 -31.41
N GLU A 307 -5.20 -47.35 -30.41
CA GLU A 307 -6.40 -48.18 -30.27
C GLU A 307 -7.53 -47.33 -29.63
N PRO A 308 -8.35 -46.63 -30.44
CA PRO A 308 -9.47 -45.84 -29.93
C PRO A 308 -10.53 -46.73 -29.25
N PRO A 309 -11.28 -46.23 -28.26
CA PRO A 309 -12.31 -47.00 -27.57
C PRO A 309 -13.63 -47.02 -28.35
N ASP A 310 -14.26 -48.20 -28.44
CA ASP A 310 -15.52 -48.40 -29.17
C ASP A 310 -16.74 -47.91 -28.40
N PHE A 311 -17.02 -46.61 -28.54
CA PHE A 311 -18.26 -45.96 -28.12
C PHE A 311 -19.04 -45.45 -29.34
N PRO A 312 -19.91 -46.28 -29.95
CA PRO A 312 -20.75 -45.86 -31.07
C PRO A 312 -21.92 -44.97 -30.61
N ILE A 313 -22.21 -43.96 -31.44
CA ILE A 313 -23.33 -43.03 -31.30
C ILE A 313 -24.32 -43.20 -32.46
N CYS A 314 -25.59 -42.93 -32.21
CA CYS A 314 -26.66 -43.13 -33.19
C CYS A 314 -27.18 -41.79 -33.71
N LEU A 315 -27.16 -41.63 -35.04
CA LEU A 315 -27.61 -40.42 -35.74
C LEU A 315 -28.78 -40.75 -36.68
N LEU A 316 -29.74 -39.83 -36.78
CA LEU A 316 -30.86 -39.87 -37.73
C LEU A 316 -30.71 -38.69 -38.70
N GLY A 317 -30.30 -38.94 -39.93
CA GLY A 317 -29.81 -37.89 -40.83
C GLY A 317 -28.60 -37.18 -40.20
N ASN A 318 -28.77 -35.92 -39.80
CA ASN A 318 -27.75 -35.15 -39.08
C ASN A 318 -28.00 -35.03 -37.54
N ARG A 319 -29.16 -35.47 -37.02
CA ARG A 319 -29.58 -35.30 -35.62
C ARG A 319 -29.08 -36.42 -34.69
N THR A 320 -28.68 -36.08 -33.47
CA THR A 320 -28.18 -37.03 -32.47
C THR A 320 -29.31 -37.60 -31.60
N LEU A 321 -29.31 -38.93 -31.38
CA LEU A 321 -30.34 -39.66 -30.62
C LEU A 321 -29.86 -40.05 -29.21
N GLN A 322 -30.79 -40.03 -28.23
CA GLN A 322 -30.53 -40.47 -26.86
C GLN A 322 -30.44 -42.01 -26.78
N ASN A 323 -29.25 -42.53 -26.47
CA ASN A 323 -28.86 -43.94 -26.65
C ASN A 323 -29.19 -44.83 -25.42
N HIS A 324 -30.36 -44.61 -24.79
CA HIS A 324 -30.82 -45.38 -23.61
C HIS A 324 -32.10 -46.19 -23.87
N ASN A 325 -33.02 -45.72 -24.71
CA ASN A 325 -34.32 -46.38 -24.94
C ASN A 325 -34.32 -47.47 -26.04
N PHE A 326 -33.19 -47.71 -26.71
CA PHE A 326 -33.09 -48.71 -27.78
C PHE A 326 -31.75 -49.48 -27.76
N ASP A 327 -31.77 -50.76 -28.16
CA ASP A 327 -30.59 -51.64 -28.07
C ASP A 327 -29.72 -51.65 -29.34
N LYS A 328 -30.27 -51.20 -30.48
CA LYS A 328 -29.65 -51.26 -31.82
C LYS A 328 -29.95 -50.00 -32.62
N CYS A 329 -28.93 -49.40 -33.23
CA CYS A 329 -29.04 -48.20 -34.08
C CYS A 329 -29.56 -48.53 -35.50
N LEU A 330 -30.74 -49.15 -35.60
CA LEU A 330 -31.35 -49.57 -36.88
C LEU A 330 -32.88 -49.38 -36.83
N LYS A 331 -33.52 -49.10 -37.97
CA LYS A 331 -35.00 -49.02 -38.08
C LYS A 331 -35.67 -50.41 -38.02
N THR A 332 -35.08 -51.38 -38.71
CA THR A 332 -35.55 -52.76 -38.85
C THR A 332 -34.39 -53.73 -38.69
N VAL A 333 -34.68 -54.95 -38.22
CA VAL A 333 -33.73 -56.05 -38.10
C VAL A 333 -34.38 -57.32 -38.65
N GLU A 334 -33.64 -58.10 -39.42
CA GLU A 334 -34.07 -59.43 -39.85
C GLU A 334 -33.92 -60.42 -38.69
N VAL A 335 -35.00 -61.12 -38.37
CA VAL A 335 -35.07 -62.20 -37.37
C VAL A 335 -35.87 -63.33 -38.01
N ASP A 336 -35.31 -64.53 -38.07
CA ASP A 336 -35.94 -65.72 -38.66
C ASP A 336 -36.52 -65.49 -40.08
N ASN A 337 -35.76 -64.79 -40.92
CA ASN A 337 -36.12 -64.33 -42.27
C ASN A 337 -37.33 -63.37 -42.36
N ALA A 338 -37.79 -62.82 -41.24
CA ALA A 338 -38.81 -61.76 -41.18
C ALA A 338 -38.19 -60.40 -40.81
N THR A 339 -38.62 -59.33 -41.46
CA THR A 339 -38.22 -57.96 -41.15
C THR A 339 -39.02 -57.42 -39.97
N VAL A 340 -38.39 -57.31 -38.80
CA VAL A 340 -39.02 -56.86 -37.55
C VAL A 340 -38.59 -55.43 -37.21
N THR A 341 -39.54 -54.58 -36.81
CA THR A 341 -39.28 -53.21 -36.33
C THR A 341 -38.49 -53.23 -35.01
N THR A 342 -37.48 -52.38 -34.87
CA THR A 342 -36.69 -52.30 -33.61
C THR A 342 -37.42 -51.54 -32.49
N LYS A 343 -36.82 -51.47 -31.29
CA LYS A 343 -37.26 -50.55 -30.24
C LYS A 343 -37.26 -49.09 -30.72
N LEU A 344 -36.27 -48.69 -31.51
CA LEU A 344 -36.13 -47.32 -32.05
C LEU A 344 -37.34 -46.92 -32.91
N TRP A 345 -37.90 -47.85 -33.71
CA TRP A 345 -39.12 -47.61 -34.48
C TRP A 345 -40.30 -47.17 -33.60
N ARG A 346 -40.48 -47.80 -32.43
CA ARG A 346 -41.57 -47.50 -31.48
C ARG A 346 -41.43 -46.14 -30.78
N LEU A 347 -40.31 -45.45 -30.95
CA LEU A 347 -40.09 -44.09 -30.42
C LEU A 347 -40.45 -43.00 -31.45
N PHE A 348 -40.68 -43.37 -32.71
CA PHE A 348 -40.95 -42.45 -33.82
C PHE A 348 -42.23 -42.81 -34.61
N CYS A 349 -42.91 -43.91 -34.26
CA CYS A 349 -44.08 -44.44 -34.95
C CYS A 349 -45.11 -45.01 -33.97
N ASP A 350 -46.40 -44.86 -34.28
CA ASP A 350 -47.53 -45.19 -33.39
C ASP A 350 -47.75 -46.70 -33.14
N GLY A 351 -46.95 -47.58 -33.77
CA GLY A 351 -47.07 -49.02 -33.59
C GLY A 351 -45.91 -49.86 -34.15
N PRO A 352 -45.83 -51.14 -33.76
CA PRO A 352 -44.76 -52.07 -34.17
C PRO A 352 -44.96 -52.68 -35.56
N GLY A 353 -45.87 -52.14 -36.37
CA GLY A 353 -46.10 -52.57 -37.75
C GLY A 353 -45.36 -51.67 -38.73
N LEU A 354 -44.88 -52.24 -39.85
CA LEU A 354 -44.28 -51.48 -40.94
C LEU A 354 -45.26 -50.49 -41.61
N ASN A 355 -46.57 -50.69 -41.39
CA ASN A 355 -47.65 -49.83 -41.89
C ASN A 355 -48.09 -48.75 -40.88
N ALA A 356 -47.35 -48.56 -39.78
CA ALA A 356 -47.67 -47.54 -38.78
C ALA A 356 -47.41 -46.12 -39.32
N THR A 357 -48.19 -45.15 -38.85
CA THR A 357 -47.85 -43.72 -38.96
C THR A 357 -46.57 -43.42 -38.19
N CYS A 358 -45.70 -42.60 -38.78
CA CYS A 358 -44.37 -42.26 -38.29
C CYS A 358 -44.09 -40.76 -38.49
N ASN A 359 -43.22 -40.19 -37.67
CA ASN A 359 -42.70 -38.82 -37.84
C ASN A 359 -42.03 -38.65 -39.23
N GLU A 360 -42.31 -37.53 -39.92
CA GLU A 360 -41.85 -37.26 -41.29
C GLU A 360 -40.32 -37.32 -41.42
N TYR A 361 -39.60 -36.69 -40.50
CA TYR A 361 -38.13 -36.68 -40.50
C TYR A 361 -37.55 -38.10 -40.34
N PHE A 362 -38.19 -38.96 -39.53
CA PHE A 362 -37.80 -40.36 -39.37
C PHE A 362 -38.10 -41.22 -40.61
N VAL A 363 -39.09 -40.88 -41.43
CA VAL A 363 -39.30 -41.57 -42.71
C VAL A 363 -38.24 -41.15 -43.74
N LEU A 364 -38.03 -39.83 -43.90
CA LEU A 364 -37.15 -39.26 -44.93
C LEU A 364 -35.65 -39.56 -44.73
N ASN A 365 -35.18 -39.68 -43.48
CA ASN A 365 -33.75 -39.77 -43.17
C ASN A 365 -33.32 -41.18 -42.77
N ASN A 366 -32.11 -41.59 -43.18
CA ASN A 366 -31.51 -42.85 -42.75
C ASN A 366 -30.96 -42.76 -41.32
N VAL A 367 -30.94 -43.91 -40.63
CA VAL A 367 -30.25 -44.08 -39.34
C VAL A 367 -28.82 -44.55 -39.63
N THR A 368 -27.84 -43.95 -38.96
CA THR A 368 -26.41 -44.25 -39.13
C THR A 368 -25.70 -44.30 -37.79
N GLU A 369 -24.80 -45.26 -37.63
CA GLU A 369 -23.95 -45.43 -36.44
C GLU A 369 -22.55 -44.86 -36.74
N VAL A 370 -22.01 -44.05 -35.81
CA VAL A 370 -20.73 -43.32 -35.97
C VAL A 370 -19.90 -43.48 -34.69
N GLN A 371 -18.57 -43.46 -34.79
CA GLN A 371 -17.68 -43.53 -33.63
C GLN A 371 -17.69 -42.21 -32.83
N GLY A 372 -18.04 -42.24 -31.55
CA GLY A 372 -18.02 -41.05 -30.67
C GLY A 372 -16.62 -40.60 -30.26
N ILE A 373 -15.65 -41.53 -30.24
CA ILE A 373 -14.22 -41.26 -30.02
C ILE A 373 -13.41 -41.87 -31.17
N PRO A 374 -13.28 -41.18 -32.31
CA PRO A 374 -12.46 -41.63 -33.43
C PRO A 374 -10.94 -41.47 -33.18
N GLY A 375 -10.55 -40.79 -32.10
CA GLY A 375 -9.16 -40.76 -31.60
C GLY A 375 -8.25 -39.73 -32.27
N LEU A 376 -7.07 -39.52 -31.67
CA LEU A 376 -6.19 -38.38 -31.93
C LEU A 376 -5.72 -38.22 -33.40
N LEU A 377 -5.67 -39.31 -34.16
CA LEU A 377 -5.22 -39.32 -35.57
C LEU A 377 -6.35 -39.06 -36.59
N SER A 378 -7.60 -38.93 -36.14
CA SER A 378 -8.79 -38.87 -37.01
C SER A 378 -9.02 -37.55 -37.76
N GLY A 379 -8.38 -36.46 -37.33
CA GLY A 379 -8.56 -35.13 -37.92
C GLY A 379 -9.76 -34.32 -37.41
N VAL A 380 -10.56 -34.87 -36.48
CA VAL A 380 -11.77 -34.25 -35.89
C VAL A 380 -11.50 -32.91 -35.17
N ILE A 381 -10.24 -32.62 -34.83
CA ILE A 381 -9.79 -31.30 -34.38
C ILE A 381 -10.23 -30.15 -35.31
N SER A 382 -10.40 -30.43 -36.61
CA SER A 382 -10.83 -29.43 -37.61
C SER A 382 -12.31 -29.07 -37.51
N ASP A 383 -13.18 -30.05 -37.20
CA ASP A 383 -14.62 -29.83 -36.99
C ASP A 383 -14.89 -29.13 -35.64
N ASN A 384 -14.11 -29.45 -34.60
CA ASN A 384 -14.24 -28.87 -33.26
C ASN A 384 -13.53 -27.51 -33.09
N MET A 385 -13.01 -26.92 -34.16
CA MET A 385 -12.21 -25.68 -34.07
C MET A 385 -13.04 -24.46 -33.63
N TRP A 386 -14.32 -24.42 -33.99
CA TRP A 386 -15.24 -23.28 -33.82
C TRP A 386 -16.48 -23.66 -33.01
N GLY A 387 -17.04 -22.68 -32.30
CA GLY A 387 -18.23 -22.88 -31.46
C GLY A 387 -19.55 -23.04 -32.22
N ASP A 388 -20.58 -23.44 -31.46
CA ASP A 388 -21.94 -23.65 -31.92
C ASP A 388 -22.94 -23.22 -30.83
N TYR A 389 -23.04 -21.90 -30.66
CA TYR A 389 -23.92 -21.27 -29.68
C TYR A 389 -25.39 -21.34 -30.09
N GLY A 390 -26.28 -21.63 -29.13
CA GLY A 390 -27.70 -21.84 -29.42
C GLY A 390 -28.63 -21.57 -28.24
N PRO A 391 -29.94 -21.43 -28.50
CA PRO A 391 -30.95 -21.37 -27.44
C PRO A 391 -31.12 -22.71 -26.73
N ALA A 392 -31.76 -22.70 -25.57
CA ALA A 392 -32.26 -23.92 -24.94
C ALA A 392 -33.25 -24.64 -25.87
N GLY A 393 -33.24 -25.98 -25.87
CA GLY A 393 -34.04 -26.81 -26.76
C GLY A 393 -33.47 -26.98 -28.19
N MET A 394 -32.35 -26.34 -28.54
CA MET A 394 -31.69 -26.56 -29.83
C MET A 394 -31.17 -28.01 -29.95
N LEU A 395 -31.48 -28.68 -31.06
CA LEU A 395 -31.05 -30.04 -31.38
C LEU A 395 -29.54 -30.11 -31.64
N VAL A 396 -28.88 -31.16 -31.13
CA VAL A 396 -27.45 -31.40 -31.35
C VAL A 396 -27.23 -32.10 -32.69
N GLU A 397 -26.90 -31.32 -33.73
CA GLU A 397 -26.74 -31.79 -35.11
C GLU A 397 -25.26 -31.83 -35.57
N LYS A 398 -24.92 -32.78 -36.47
CA LYS A 398 -23.60 -32.88 -37.13
C LYS A 398 -23.63 -32.17 -38.50
N LYS A 399 -22.99 -31.00 -38.57
CA LYS A 399 -23.09 -30.02 -39.68
C LYS A 399 -22.75 -30.56 -41.08
N TRP A 400 -21.87 -31.56 -41.19
CA TRP A 400 -21.42 -32.11 -42.48
C TRP A 400 -22.14 -33.39 -42.92
N GLN A 401 -23.19 -33.82 -42.20
CA GLN A 401 -23.87 -35.08 -42.48
C GLN A 401 -25.14 -34.87 -43.34
N PRO A 402 -25.32 -35.58 -44.47
CA PRO A 402 -26.47 -35.36 -45.36
C PRO A 402 -27.78 -35.72 -44.67
N SER A 403 -28.75 -34.82 -44.79
CA SER A 403 -30.10 -34.95 -44.25
C SER A 403 -31.12 -34.23 -45.13
N VAL A 404 -32.38 -34.62 -45.01
CA VAL A 404 -33.54 -33.98 -45.66
C VAL A 404 -34.38 -33.32 -44.56
N PRO A 405 -34.65 -32.01 -44.61
CA PRO A 405 -35.48 -31.34 -43.62
C PRO A 405 -36.95 -31.80 -43.74
N ALA A 406 -37.62 -31.94 -42.60
CA ALA A 406 -39.06 -32.14 -42.53
C ALA A 406 -39.82 -30.80 -42.58
N THR A 407 -41.11 -30.85 -42.86
CA THR A 407 -42.00 -29.70 -43.00
C THR A 407 -42.65 -29.27 -41.68
N ASP A 408 -42.86 -30.20 -40.76
CA ASP A 408 -43.23 -29.93 -39.36
C ASP A 408 -42.14 -30.44 -38.41
N SER A 409 -41.63 -29.52 -37.59
CA SER A 409 -40.60 -29.76 -36.58
C SER A 409 -41.03 -29.29 -35.18
N SER A 410 -42.28 -28.88 -34.98
CA SER A 410 -42.71 -28.26 -33.71
C SER A 410 -42.58 -29.20 -32.52
N ASN A 411 -42.79 -30.50 -32.75
CA ASN A 411 -42.80 -31.53 -31.73
C ASN A 411 -41.44 -32.22 -31.54
N ASP A 412 -40.42 -31.89 -32.34
CA ASP A 412 -39.12 -32.57 -32.31
C ASP A 412 -38.43 -32.47 -30.93
N ILE A 413 -38.64 -31.38 -30.18
CA ILE A 413 -38.04 -31.15 -28.85
C ILE A 413 -38.44 -32.26 -27.85
N TYR A 414 -39.65 -32.82 -27.98
CA TYR A 414 -40.19 -33.85 -27.10
C TYR A 414 -39.81 -35.28 -27.55
N MET A 415 -39.24 -35.45 -28.73
CA MET A 415 -38.75 -36.73 -29.27
C MET A 415 -37.39 -37.12 -28.62
N PRO A 416 -36.89 -38.36 -28.78
CA PRO A 416 -35.65 -38.81 -28.10
C PRO A 416 -34.35 -38.32 -28.79
N TYR A 417 -34.30 -37.04 -29.15
CA TYR A 417 -33.09 -36.36 -29.58
C TYR A 417 -32.34 -35.74 -28.39
N VAL A 418 -31.03 -35.53 -28.58
CA VAL A 418 -30.19 -34.75 -27.65
C VAL A 418 -30.37 -33.26 -27.96
N VAL A 419 -30.62 -32.46 -26.92
CA VAL A 419 -30.89 -31.01 -27.00
C VAL A 419 -30.03 -30.21 -26.02
N ASN A 420 -29.80 -28.93 -26.34
CA ASN A 420 -29.16 -27.98 -25.43
C ASN A 420 -30.06 -27.68 -24.22
N ASP A 421 -29.62 -28.09 -23.02
CA ASP A 421 -30.29 -27.85 -21.73
C ASP A 421 -30.50 -26.35 -21.42
N ILE A 422 -29.50 -25.51 -21.72
CA ILE A 422 -29.54 -24.06 -21.48
C ILE A 422 -29.11 -23.27 -22.72
N ALA A 423 -29.53 -22.01 -22.81
CA ALA A 423 -29.08 -21.09 -23.86
C ALA A 423 -27.60 -20.73 -23.64
N THR A 424 -26.76 -20.91 -24.66
CA THR A 424 -25.30 -20.78 -24.55
C THR A 424 -24.78 -19.54 -25.26
N PHE A 425 -23.83 -18.86 -24.62
CA PHE A 425 -23.10 -17.72 -25.17
C PHE A 425 -21.78 -17.54 -24.42
N PHE A 426 -20.78 -16.96 -25.09
CA PHE A 426 -19.40 -16.83 -24.59
C PHE A 426 -19.31 -16.35 -23.13
N THR A 427 -20.05 -15.30 -22.75
CA THR A 427 -19.92 -14.68 -21.42
C THR A 427 -20.51 -15.53 -20.28
N LEU A 428 -21.51 -16.37 -20.57
CA LEU A 428 -22.05 -17.36 -19.63
C LEU A 428 -21.03 -18.50 -19.42
N LEU A 429 -20.36 -18.96 -20.47
CA LEU A 429 -19.30 -19.97 -20.35
C LEU A 429 -18.09 -19.45 -19.55
N VAL A 430 -17.73 -18.17 -19.67
CA VAL A 430 -16.74 -17.52 -18.78
C VAL A 430 -17.18 -17.61 -17.30
N GLY A 431 -18.47 -17.35 -17.01
CA GLY A 431 -19.03 -17.43 -15.66
C GLY A 431 -19.11 -18.85 -15.08
N ILE A 432 -19.28 -19.87 -15.92
CA ILE A 432 -19.29 -21.29 -15.53
C ILE A 432 -17.85 -21.84 -15.41
N TYR A 433 -16.90 -21.36 -16.22
CA TYR A 433 -15.51 -21.80 -16.18
C TYR A 433 -14.72 -21.20 -15.00
N PHE A 434 -14.89 -19.90 -14.70
CA PHE A 434 -14.06 -19.18 -13.73
C PHE A 434 -13.87 -19.86 -12.34
N PRO A 435 -14.84 -20.59 -11.75
CA PRO A 435 -14.63 -21.32 -10.51
C PRO A 435 -13.42 -22.27 -10.55
N SER A 436 -13.09 -22.84 -11.71
CA SER A 436 -12.00 -23.81 -11.91
C SER A 436 -10.59 -23.23 -11.77
N VAL A 437 -10.44 -21.90 -11.73
CA VAL A 437 -9.16 -21.21 -11.48
C VAL A 437 -9.11 -20.52 -10.10
N THR A 438 -10.18 -20.64 -9.29
CA THR A 438 -10.22 -20.10 -7.92
C THR A 438 -9.40 -20.94 -6.95
N GLY A 439 -9.49 -20.70 -5.64
CA GLY A 439 -8.75 -21.46 -4.64
C GLY A 439 -7.28 -21.06 -4.43
N ILE A 440 -6.73 -20.12 -5.21
CA ILE A 440 -5.31 -19.68 -5.12
C ILE A 440 -4.86 -19.24 -3.72
N MET A 441 -5.78 -18.78 -2.86
CA MET A 441 -5.48 -18.40 -1.47
C MET A 441 -5.13 -19.60 -0.57
N ALA A 442 -5.44 -20.84 -0.99
CA ALA A 442 -5.08 -22.06 -0.27
C ALA A 442 -3.56 -22.20 -0.05
N GLY A 443 -2.73 -21.65 -0.93
CA GLY A 443 -1.28 -21.62 -0.75
C GLY A 443 -0.81 -20.80 0.47
N SER A 444 -1.57 -19.79 0.90
CA SER A 444 -1.27 -18.99 2.10
C SER A 444 -2.04 -19.43 3.36
N ASN A 445 -2.94 -20.42 3.24
CA ASN A 445 -3.80 -20.86 4.34
C ASN A 445 -3.11 -21.68 5.44
N ARG A 446 -1.79 -21.92 5.36
CA ARG A 446 -0.97 -22.53 6.42
C ARG A 446 0.30 -21.74 6.73
N SER A 447 0.20 -20.41 6.80
CA SER A 447 1.36 -19.53 6.97
C SER A 447 2.24 -19.88 8.18
N GLY A 448 1.65 -20.35 9.29
CA GLY A 448 2.38 -20.71 10.51
C GLY A 448 3.15 -22.04 10.47
N ASP A 449 2.76 -22.99 9.61
CA ASP A 449 3.40 -24.33 9.56
C ASP A 449 4.69 -24.35 8.70
N LEU A 450 4.98 -23.27 7.97
CA LEU A 450 6.02 -23.18 6.96
C LEU A 450 7.36 -22.75 7.55
N ARG A 451 8.44 -23.48 7.25
CA ARG A 451 9.81 -23.12 7.67
C ARG A 451 10.26 -21.74 7.15
N ASP A 452 9.73 -21.31 6.01
CA ASP A 452 9.94 -20.00 5.39
C ASP A 452 8.70 -19.63 4.58
N ALA A 453 7.74 -18.96 5.20
CA ALA A 453 6.48 -18.54 4.55
C ALA A 453 6.73 -17.52 3.42
N GLN A 454 7.65 -16.57 3.62
CA GLN A 454 7.95 -15.48 2.67
C GLN A 454 8.48 -16.01 1.33
N ARG A 455 9.29 -17.09 1.35
CA ARG A 455 9.78 -17.75 0.14
C ARG A 455 8.83 -18.84 -0.37
N SER A 456 8.18 -19.58 0.52
CA SER A 456 7.33 -20.71 0.13
C SER A 456 6.03 -20.27 -0.54
N ILE A 457 5.34 -19.26 0.00
CA ILE A 457 4.02 -18.84 -0.50
C ILE A 457 4.10 -18.38 -1.98
N PRO A 458 5.02 -17.47 -2.39
CA PRO A 458 5.14 -17.07 -3.79
C PRO A 458 5.46 -18.23 -4.73
N ILE A 459 6.48 -19.04 -4.40
CA ILE A 459 6.98 -20.10 -5.27
C ILE A 459 5.92 -21.20 -5.44
N GLY A 460 5.32 -21.69 -4.35
CA GLY A 460 4.35 -22.76 -4.40
C GLY A 460 3.03 -22.36 -5.08
N THR A 461 2.58 -21.11 -4.87
CA THR A 461 1.32 -20.61 -5.45
C THR A 461 1.45 -20.37 -6.96
N ILE A 462 2.52 -19.69 -7.40
CA ILE A 462 2.77 -19.45 -8.83
C ILE A 462 2.97 -20.77 -9.58
N LEU A 463 3.70 -21.73 -9.00
CA LEU A 463 3.91 -23.04 -9.61
C LEU A 463 2.60 -23.85 -9.70
N ALA A 464 1.73 -23.80 -8.69
CA ALA A 464 0.44 -24.48 -8.73
C ALA A 464 -0.49 -23.91 -9.82
N ILE A 465 -0.51 -22.58 -9.99
CA ILE A 465 -1.28 -21.92 -11.07
C ILE A 465 -0.69 -22.27 -12.44
N ALA A 466 0.64 -22.35 -12.58
CA ALA A 466 1.28 -22.77 -13.83
C ALA A 466 0.93 -24.23 -14.19
N THR A 467 1.02 -25.17 -13.25
CA THR A 467 0.65 -26.58 -13.47
C THR A 467 -0.82 -26.72 -13.86
N THR A 468 -1.73 -26.05 -13.15
CA THR A 468 -3.18 -26.15 -13.41
C THR A 468 -3.57 -25.50 -14.73
N SER A 469 -3.01 -24.34 -15.05
CA SER A 469 -3.21 -23.68 -16.35
C SER A 469 -2.74 -24.56 -17.50
N PHE A 470 -1.59 -25.24 -17.36
CA PHE A 470 -1.11 -26.22 -18.33
C PHE A 470 -2.07 -27.40 -18.49
N ILE A 471 -2.58 -27.97 -17.39
CA ILE A 471 -3.56 -29.08 -17.42
C ILE A 471 -4.85 -28.67 -18.14
N TYR A 472 -5.41 -27.49 -17.84
CA TYR A 472 -6.63 -27.01 -18.50
C TYR A 472 -6.43 -26.74 -19.99
N ILE A 473 -5.34 -26.04 -20.36
CA ILE A 473 -5.04 -25.70 -21.77
C ILE A 473 -4.79 -26.95 -22.61
N SER A 474 -4.00 -27.90 -22.10
CA SER A 474 -3.75 -29.16 -22.83
C SER A 474 -5.01 -30.02 -22.92
N SER A 475 -5.82 -30.13 -21.86
CA SER A 475 -7.10 -30.85 -21.88
C SER A 475 -8.04 -30.34 -22.97
N ILE A 476 -8.15 -29.02 -23.16
CA ILE A 476 -8.99 -28.41 -24.22
C ILE A 476 -8.60 -28.89 -25.61
N VAL A 477 -7.30 -28.83 -25.94
CA VAL A 477 -6.80 -29.26 -27.25
C VAL A 477 -6.99 -30.76 -27.45
N LEU A 478 -6.76 -31.57 -26.41
CA LEU A 478 -6.86 -33.03 -26.49
C LEU A 478 -8.32 -33.51 -26.57
N PHE A 479 -9.26 -32.91 -25.85
CA PHE A 479 -10.68 -33.28 -25.95
C PHE A 479 -11.25 -32.93 -27.32
N GLY A 480 -10.96 -31.73 -27.83
CA GLY A 480 -11.35 -31.30 -29.17
C GLY A 480 -10.69 -32.10 -30.30
N ALA A 481 -9.56 -32.76 -30.05
CA ALA A 481 -8.87 -33.59 -31.04
C ALA A 481 -9.26 -35.08 -31.02
N CYS A 482 -9.73 -35.61 -29.87
CA CYS A 482 -10.05 -37.03 -29.71
C CYS A 482 -11.55 -37.38 -29.79
N ILE A 483 -12.44 -36.45 -29.43
CA ILE A 483 -13.89 -36.71 -29.24
C ILE A 483 -14.71 -36.01 -30.33
N GLU A 484 -15.73 -36.69 -30.86
CA GLU A 484 -16.68 -36.17 -31.85
C GLU A 484 -17.53 -35.00 -31.31
N GLY A 485 -17.74 -33.96 -32.12
CA GLY A 485 -18.35 -32.69 -31.68
C GLY A 485 -19.83 -32.76 -31.26
N VAL A 486 -20.58 -33.80 -31.63
CA VAL A 486 -21.92 -34.04 -31.03
C VAL A 486 -21.81 -34.57 -29.60
N VAL A 487 -20.82 -35.41 -29.29
CA VAL A 487 -20.60 -35.99 -27.96
C VAL A 487 -19.99 -34.95 -27.01
N LEU A 488 -19.20 -34.01 -27.51
CA LEU A 488 -18.72 -32.87 -26.71
C LEU A 488 -19.83 -31.89 -26.34
N ARG A 489 -20.88 -31.72 -27.16
CA ARG A 489 -22.03 -30.86 -26.83
C ARG A 489 -23.05 -31.53 -25.91
N ASP A 490 -23.02 -32.85 -25.81
CA ASP A 490 -23.83 -33.63 -24.87
C ASP A 490 -23.32 -33.46 -23.43
N LYS A 491 -24.13 -32.82 -22.59
CA LYS A 491 -23.81 -32.47 -21.20
C LYS A 491 -23.88 -33.67 -20.24
N PHE A 492 -24.76 -34.64 -20.50
CA PHE A 492 -25.08 -35.74 -19.58
C PHE A 492 -24.64 -37.12 -20.11
N GLY A 493 -24.25 -37.20 -21.39
CA GLY A 493 -23.75 -38.43 -22.01
C GLY A 493 -24.85 -39.35 -22.54
N ASP A 494 -26.04 -38.83 -22.83
CA ASP A 494 -27.17 -39.58 -23.39
C ASP A 494 -26.79 -40.32 -24.68
N SER A 495 -26.01 -39.68 -25.55
CA SER A 495 -25.47 -40.23 -26.80
C SER A 495 -24.62 -41.49 -26.57
N VAL A 496 -23.92 -41.54 -25.43
CA VAL A 496 -22.96 -42.59 -25.04
C VAL A 496 -23.50 -43.45 -23.89
N LYS A 497 -24.82 -43.66 -23.86
CA LYS A 497 -25.54 -44.56 -22.93
C LYS A 497 -25.44 -44.14 -21.46
N GLY A 498 -25.44 -42.84 -21.18
CA GLY A 498 -25.34 -42.29 -19.82
C GLY A 498 -23.94 -42.45 -19.21
N ASN A 499 -22.89 -42.54 -20.04
CA ASN A 499 -21.51 -42.50 -19.56
C ASN A 499 -20.98 -41.06 -19.54
N LEU A 500 -20.28 -40.69 -18.47
CA LEU A 500 -19.55 -39.43 -18.39
C LEU A 500 -18.58 -39.30 -19.58
N VAL A 501 -18.73 -38.25 -20.40
CA VAL A 501 -17.98 -38.08 -21.67
C VAL A 501 -16.47 -38.14 -21.47
N ILE A 502 -15.92 -37.42 -20.50
CA ILE A 502 -14.48 -37.49 -20.15
C ILE A 502 -14.06 -38.87 -19.60
N GLY A 503 -15.01 -39.63 -19.03
CA GLY A 503 -14.80 -41.01 -18.59
C GLY A 503 -14.63 -41.98 -19.76
N THR A 504 -15.42 -41.84 -20.84
CA THR A 504 -15.31 -42.69 -22.05
C THR A 504 -13.95 -42.59 -22.75
N LEU A 505 -13.25 -41.46 -22.58
CA LEU A 505 -11.88 -41.25 -23.06
C LEU A 505 -10.79 -41.90 -22.18
N SER A 506 -11.10 -42.25 -20.93
CA SER A 506 -10.09 -42.63 -19.92
C SER A 506 -9.67 -44.10 -19.94
N TRP A 507 -8.42 -44.38 -19.56
CA TRP A 507 -7.89 -45.73 -19.37
C TRP A 507 -7.54 -45.97 -17.89
N PRO A 508 -7.84 -47.14 -17.28
CA PRO A 508 -8.36 -48.37 -17.90
C PRO A 508 -9.89 -48.50 -17.99
N SER A 509 -10.68 -47.62 -17.35
CA SER A 509 -12.15 -47.73 -17.34
C SER A 509 -12.82 -46.40 -16.96
N PRO A 510 -13.98 -46.02 -17.56
CA PRO A 510 -14.71 -44.81 -17.21
C PRO A 510 -15.04 -44.66 -15.71
N TRP A 511 -15.24 -45.79 -15.02
CA TRP A 511 -15.50 -45.83 -13.58
C TRP A 511 -14.40 -45.20 -12.73
N VAL A 512 -13.14 -45.16 -13.21
CA VAL A 512 -12.03 -44.49 -12.53
C VAL A 512 -12.32 -42.99 -12.38
N ILE A 513 -12.85 -42.34 -13.43
CA ILE A 513 -13.17 -40.91 -13.40
C ILE A 513 -14.48 -40.66 -12.65
N VAL A 514 -15.49 -41.53 -12.78
CA VAL A 514 -16.75 -41.40 -12.02
C VAL A 514 -16.48 -41.46 -10.51
N ILE A 515 -15.73 -42.46 -10.04
CA ILE A 515 -15.40 -42.62 -8.62
C ILE A 515 -14.41 -41.54 -8.15
N GLY A 516 -13.39 -41.23 -8.97
CA GLY A 516 -12.38 -40.23 -8.64
C GLY A 516 -12.93 -38.80 -8.54
N SER A 517 -13.82 -38.41 -9.47
CA SER A 517 -14.50 -37.11 -9.43
C SER A 517 -15.52 -37.03 -8.28
N PHE A 518 -16.24 -38.11 -7.96
CA PHE A 518 -17.14 -38.16 -6.80
C PHE A 518 -16.39 -37.86 -5.49
N PHE A 519 -15.28 -38.56 -5.22
CA PHE A 519 -14.47 -38.31 -4.02
C PHE A 519 -13.77 -36.94 -4.06
N SER A 520 -13.38 -36.45 -5.23
CA SER A 520 -12.83 -35.08 -5.40
C SER A 520 -13.85 -34.01 -5.00
N CYS A 521 -15.09 -34.08 -5.51
CA CYS A 521 -16.13 -33.11 -5.21
C CYS A 521 -16.55 -33.17 -3.74
N CYS A 522 -16.72 -34.38 -3.19
CA CYS A 522 -17.01 -34.59 -1.78
C CYS A 522 -15.92 -33.98 -0.87
N GLY A 523 -14.64 -34.19 -1.21
CA GLY A 523 -13.51 -33.60 -0.49
C GLY A 523 -13.46 -32.07 -0.57
N ALA A 524 -13.70 -31.48 -1.75
CA ALA A 524 -13.73 -30.04 -1.94
C ALA A 524 -14.91 -29.37 -1.21
N GLY A 525 -16.07 -30.04 -1.15
CA GLY A 525 -17.22 -29.63 -0.32
C GLY A 525 -16.87 -29.59 1.17
N LEU A 526 -16.28 -30.66 1.70
CA LEU A 526 -15.80 -30.72 3.09
C LEU A 526 -14.72 -29.67 3.40
N GLN A 527 -13.79 -29.41 2.47
CA GLN A 527 -12.77 -28.38 2.62
C GLN A 527 -13.38 -26.96 2.66
N SER A 528 -14.39 -26.69 1.82
CA SER A 528 -15.10 -25.42 1.81
C SER A 528 -15.90 -25.20 3.10
N LEU A 529 -16.63 -26.24 3.54
CA LEU A 529 -17.46 -26.23 4.75
C LEU A 529 -16.64 -26.18 6.05
N THR A 530 -15.35 -26.52 6.01
CA THR A 530 -14.43 -26.37 7.16
C THR A 530 -13.65 -25.06 7.14
N GLY A 531 -13.29 -24.56 5.97
CA GLY A 531 -12.54 -23.30 5.81
C GLY A 531 -13.39 -22.05 6.05
N ALA A 532 -14.60 -21.98 5.49
CA ALA A 532 -15.46 -20.80 5.62
C ALA A 532 -15.83 -20.45 7.09
N PRO A 533 -16.18 -21.40 7.98
CA PRO A 533 -16.43 -21.09 9.39
C PRO A 533 -15.20 -20.57 10.14
N ARG A 534 -14.00 -21.11 9.85
CA ARG A 534 -12.73 -20.66 10.45
C ARG A 534 -12.39 -19.22 10.06
N LEU A 535 -12.62 -18.88 8.78
CA LEU A 535 -12.47 -17.52 8.26
C LEU A 535 -13.44 -16.53 8.93
N LEU A 536 -14.72 -16.88 9.07
CA LEU A 536 -15.69 -16.02 9.75
C LEU A 536 -15.38 -15.86 11.25
N GLN A 537 -14.88 -16.91 11.91
CA GLN A 537 -14.43 -16.86 13.30
C GLN A 537 -13.27 -15.88 13.50
N ALA A 538 -12.32 -15.81 12.57
CA ALA A 538 -11.22 -14.84 12.59
C ALA A 538 -11.71 -13.39 12.45
N ILE A 539 -12.57 -13.14 11.46
CA ILE A 539 -13.24 -11.85 11.22
C ILE A 539 -14.03 -11.39 12.47
N ALA A 540 -14.69 -12.33 13.15
CA ALA A 540 -15.45 -12.05 14.37
C ALA A 540 -14.55 -11.73 15.58
N ARG A 541 -13.44 -12.45 15.77
CA ARG A 541 -12.50 -12.25 16.90
C ARG A 541 -11.65 -10.98 16.76
N ASP A 542 -11.31 -10.56 15.55
CA ASP A 542 -10.68 -9.24 15.31
C ASP A 542 -11.59 -8.06 15.75
N GLY A 543 -12.90 -8.29 15.89
CA GLY A 543 -13.86 -7.30 16.39
C GLY A 543 -14.09 -6.12 15.44
N ILE A 544 -13.66 -6.23 14.17
CA ILE A 544 -13.87 -5.21 13.12
C ILE A 544 -15.35 -4.97 12.79
N VAL A 545 -16.21 -5.97 13.00
CA VAL A 545 -17.65 -5.90 12.76
C VAL A 545 -18.39 -6.36 14.03
N PRO A 546 -18.90 -5.44 14.87
CA PRO A 546 -19.43 -5.80 16.19
C PRO A 546 -20.56 -6.84 16.19
N PHE A 547 -21.47 -6.78 15.23
CA PHE A 547 -22.59 -7.73 15.15
C PHE A 547 -22.17 -9.16 14.77
N LEU A 548 -20.95 -9.35 14.24
CA LEU A 548 -20.42 -10.69 13.94
C LEU A 548 -19.74 -11.37 15.14
N GLN A 549 -19.54 -10.68 16.27
CA GLN A 549 -18.82 -11.22 17.43
C GLN A 549 -19.40 -12.54 17.97
N VAL A 550 -20.71 -12.77 17.83
CA VAL A 550 -21.40 -14.02 18.19
C VAL A 550 -20.79 -15.24 17.46
N PHE A 551 -20.31 -15.07 16.23
CA PHE A 551 -19.69 -16.11 15.42
C PHE A 551 -18.23 -16.40 15.79
N GLY A 552 -17.61 -15.61 16.68
CA GLY A 552 -16.25 -15.84 17.21
C GLY A 552 -16.18 -16.95 18.27
N HIS A 553 -17.33 -17.42 18.75
CA HIS A 553 -17.46 -18.51 19.73
C HIS A 553 -17.17 -19.88 19.11
N GLY A 554 -16.37 -20.69 19.81
CA GLY A 554 -16.00 -22.05 19.41
C GLY A 554 -15.82 -22.97 20.60
N LYS A 555 -15.72 -24.28 20.33
CA LYS A 555 -15.44 -25.33 21.32
C LYS A 555 -14.05 -25.12 21.94
N ALA A 556 -13.75 -25.83 23.03
CA ALA A 556 -12.40 -25.87 23.61
C ALA A 556 -11.29 -26.31 22.62
N ASN A 557 -11.65 -26.99 21.53
CA ASN A 557 -10.77 -27.38 20.42
C ASN A 557 -10.57 -26.26 19.37
N GLY A 558 -11.09 -25.05 19.59
CA GLY A 558 -11.12 -23.95 18.61
C GLY A 558 -12.22 -24.04 17.54
N GLU A 559 -12.74 -25.24 17.27
CA GLU A 559 -13.76 -25.48 16.23
C GLU A 559 -15.02 -24.59 16.43
N PRO A 560 -15.37 -23.71 15.48
CA PRO A 560 -16.47 -22.76 15.63
C PRO A 560 -17.84 -23.42 15.48
N THR A 561 -18.80 -23.03 16.31
CA THR A 561 -20.15 -23.62 16.32
C THR A 561 -21.14 -22.77 15.54
N TRP A 562 -21.36 -21.51 15.95
CA TRP A 562 -22.32 -20.62 15.30
C TRP A 562 -21.91 -20.25 13.86
N ALA A 563 -20.62 -20.10 13.58
CA ALA A 563 -20.14 -19.85 12.22
C ALA A 563 -20.37 -21.04 11.28
N LEU A 564 -20.28 -22.28 11.78
CA LEU A 564 -20.62 -23.48 11.00
C LEU A 564 -22.13 -23.52 10.68
N LEU A 565 -22.98 -23.19 11.65
CA LEU A 565 -24.43 -23.14 11.46
C LEU A 565 -24.83 -22.07 10.42
N LEU A 566 -24.25 -20.87 10.48
CA LEU A 566 -24.49 -19.83 9.46
C LEU A 566 -24.01 -20.28 8.07
N THR A 567 -22.83 -20.89 8.00
CA THR A 567 -22.25 -21.39 6.75
C THR A 567 -23.14 -22.48 6.12
N ALA A 568 -23.64 -23.42 6.93
CA ALA A 568 -24.62 -24.41 6.46
C ALA A 568 -25.91 -23.75 5.97
N GLY A 569 -26.45 -22.76 6.69
CA GLY A 569 -27.64 -22.01 6.26
C GLY A 569 -27.46 -21.28 4.92
N ILE A 570 -26.28 -20.74 4.64
CA ILE A 570 -25.98 -20.08 3.36
C ILE A 570 -25.69 -21.12 2.25
N CYS A 571 -25.04 -22.25 2.57
CA CYS A 571 -24.90 -23.38 1.63
C CYS A 571 -26.27 -23.90 1.18
N GLU A 572 -27.24 -24.02 2.09
CA GLU A 572 -28.59 -24.50 1.78
C GLU A 572 -29.30 -23.58 0.76
N ILE A 573 -29.14 -22.26 0.85
CA ILE A 573 -29.64 -21.31 -0.17
C ILE A 573 -29.05 -21.63 -1.55
N GLY A 574 -27.77 -21.98 -1.62
CA GLY A 574 -27.11 -22.43 -2.85
C GLY A 574 -27.65 -23.77 -3.37
N ILE A 575 -27.98 -24.72 -2.49
CA ILE A 575 -28.54 -26.03 -2.84
C ILE A 575 -29.99 -25.94 -3.33
N LEU A 576 -30.80 -25.04 -2.75
CA LEU A 576 -32.19 -24.83 -3.18
C LEU A 576 -32.33 -24.28 -4.61
N ILE A 577 -31.29 -23.61 -5.13
CA ILE A 577 -31.18 -23.22 -6.54
C ILE A 577 -31.10 -24.45 -7.47
N ALA A 578 -30.58 -25.59 -6.96
CA ALA A 578 -30.52 -26.91 -7.59
C ALA A 578 -29.67 -27.05 -8.87
N SER A 579 -29.47 -25.99 -9.65
CA SER A 579 -28.62 -25.98 -10.84
C SER A 579 -27.19 -25.52 -10.52
N LEU A 580 -26.21 -26.40 -10.74
CA LEU A 580 -24.77 -26.10 -10.63
C LEU A 580 -24.38 -24.90 -11.50
N ASP A 581 -24.94 -24.83 -12.71
CA ASP A 581 -24.63 -23.84 -13.74
C ASP A 581 -25.18 -22.44 -13.39
N ALA A 582 -26.20 -22.35 -12.55
CA ALA A 582 -26.70 -21.10 -11.98
C ALA A 582 -25.90 -20.63 -10.75
N VAL A 583 -25.33 -21.56 -9.97
CA VAL A 583 -24.51 -21.25 -8.77
C VAL A 583 -23.09 -20.79 -9.15
N ALA A 584 -22.50 -21.36 -10.21
CA ALA A 584 -21.13 -21.06 -10.63
C ALA A 584 -20.87 -19.56 -10.96
N PRO A 585 -21.75 -18.82 -11.66
CA PRO A 585 -21.60 -17.37 -11.85
C PRO A 585 -21.72 -16.56 -10.56
N ILE A 586 -22.59 -16.95 -9.62
CA ILE A 586 -22.78 -16.27 -8.32
C ILE A 586 -21.49 -16.36 -7.50
N LEU A 587 -20.91 -17.56 -7.41
CA LEU A 587 -19.60 -17.81 -6.79
C LEU A 587 -18.51 -16.95 -7.45
N SER A 588 -18.49 -16.89 -8.78
CA SER A 588 -17.48 -16.17 -9.56
C SER A 588 -17.47 -14.67 -9.25
N MET A 589 -18.63 -14.06 -9.00
CA MET A 589 -18.70 -12.64 -8.58
C MET A 589 -17.97 -12.39 -7.27
N PHE A 590 -18.16 -13.23 -6.25
CA PHE A 590 -17.49 -13.07 -4.95
C PHE A 590 -15.97 -13.27 -5.03
N PHE A 591 -15.50 -14.22 -5.83
CA PHE A 591 -14.06 -14.43 -6.03
C PHE A 591 -13.41 -13.34 -6.89
N LEU A 592 -14.02 -12.93 -8.01
CA LEU A 592 -13.54 -11.80 -8.81
C LEU A 592 -13.47 -10.51 -7.98
N MET A 593 -14.46 -10.26 -7.13
CA MET A 593 -14.49 -9.14 -6.19
C MET A 593 -13.37 -9.21 -5.15
N CYS A 594 -13.13 -10.38 -4.55
CA CYS A 594 -12.02 -10.62 -3.64
C CYS A 594 -10.67 -10.30 -4.31
N TYR A 595 -10.46 -10.79 -5.53
CA TYR A 595 -9.24 -10.56 -6.30
C TYR A 595 -9.11 -9.10 -6.79
N LEU A 596 -10.22 -8.44 -7.12
CA LEU A 596 -10.27 -7.01 -7.44
C LEU A 596 -9.73 -6.15 -6.30
N PHE A 597 -10.18 -6.38 -5.06
CA PHE A 597 -9.72 -5.62 -3.89
C PHE A 597 -8.25 -5.89 -3.55
N VAL A 598 -7.79 -7.15 -3.61
CA VAL A 598 -6.37 -7.49 -3.41
C VAL A 598 -5.46 -6.77 -4.42
N ASN A 599 -5.85 -6.78 -5.71
CA ASN A 599 -5.10 -6.12 -6.77
C ASN A 599 -5.14 -4.57 -6.64
N LEU A 600 -6.31 -4.00 -6.34
CA LEU A 600 -6.48 -2.56 -6.09
C LEU A 600 -5.62 -2.09 -4.93
N ALA A 601 -5.66 -2.79 -3.79
CA ALA A 601 -4.94 -2.40 -2.58
C ALA A 601 -3.42 -2.36 -2.81
N CYS A 602 -2.82 -3.41 -3.37
CA CYS A 602 -1.38 -3.45 -3.66
C CYS A 602 -0.95 -2.27 -4.57
N ALA A 603 -1.70 -2.01 -5.65
CA ALA A 603 -1.42 -0.91 -6.56
C ALA A 603 -1.51 0.46 -5.86
N VAL A 604 -2.60 0.70 -5.11
CA VAL A 604 -2.83 1.96 -4.38
C VAL A 604 -1.77 2.19 -3.30
N GLN A 605 -1.38 1.16 -2.54
CA GLN A 605 -0.37 1.27 -1.50
C GLN A 605 1.03 1.60 -2.05
N THR A 606 1.43 0.97 -3.17
CA THR A 606 2.67 1.35 -3.86
C THR A 606 2.61 2.78 -4.43
N LEU A 607 1.49 3.20 -5.03
CA LEU A 607 1.34 4.54 -5.60
C LEU A 607 1.29 5.66 -4.55
N LEU A 608 0.62 5.43 -3.41
CA LEU A 608 0.50 6.41 -2.33
C LEU A 608 1.73 6.46 -1.40
N ARG A 609 2.65 5.48 -1.53
CA ARG A 609 3.80 5.25 -0.64
C ARG A 609 3.37 5.15 0.83
N THR A 610 2.53 4.17 1.14
CA THR A 610 2.19 3.80 2.53
C THR A 610 3.45 3.37 3.30
N PRO A 611 3.78 3.95 4.48
CA PRO A 611 5.06 3.74 5.16
C PRO A 611 5.46 2.28 5.39
N ASN A 612 4.47 1.44 5.76
CA ASN A 612 4.66 0.03 6.10
C ASN A 612 4.59 -0.92 4.88
N TRP A 613 4.51 -0.40 3.65
CA TRP A 613 4.41 -1.19 2.42
C TRP A 613 5.72 -1.15 1.63
N ARG A 614 6.54 -2.18 1.84
CA ARG A 614 7.88 -2.35 1.27
C ARG A 614 8.04 -3.79 0.73
N PRO A 615 7.20 -4.22 -0.25
CA PRO A 615 7.20 -5.60 -0.75
C PRO A 615 8.54 -5.96 -1.38
N ARG A 616 9.11 -7.11 -0.98
CA ARG A 616 10.45 -7.54 -1.40
C ARG A 616 10.46 -8.50 -2.60
N PHE A 617 9.30 -8.84 -3.16
CA PHE A 617 9.18 -9.76 -4.29
C PHE A 617 9.70 -9.16 -5.61
N LYS A 618 10.76 -9.75 -6.17
CA LYS A 618 11.48 -9.24 -7.36
C LYS A 618 10.62 -9.00 -8.60
N PHE A 619 9.55 -9.76 -8.79
CA PHE A 619 8.68 -9.67 -9.97
C PHE A 619 7.42 -8.82 -9.74
N TYR A 620 7.30 -8.13 -8.60
CA TYR A 620 6.20 -7.22 -8.32
C TYR A 620 6.41 -5.86 -8.99
N HIS A 621 5.35 -5.34 -9.62
CA HIS A 621 5.26 -3.96 -10.08
C HIS A 621 3.81 -3.49 -10.03
N TRP A 622 3.55 -2.25 -9.62
CA TRP A 622 2.19 -1.72 -9.42
C TRP A 622 1.29 -1.83 -10.67
N ALA A 623 1.88 -1.74 -11.87
CA ALA A 623 1.14 -1.88 -13.12
C ALA A 623 0.62 -3.31 -13.38
N LEU A 624 1.26 -4.35 -12.82
CA LEU A 624 0.77 -5.73 -12.91
C LEU A 624 -0.47 -5.93 -12.04
N SER A 625 -0.47 -5.37 -10.83
CA SER A 625 -1.66 -5.35 -9.97
C SER A 625 -2.78 -4.50 -10.57
N PHE A 626 -2.46 -3.35 -11.20
CA PHE A 626 -3.45 -2.55 -11.92
C PHE A 626 -4.04 -3.28 -13.14
N LEU A 627 -3.23 -4.02 -13.89
CA LEU A 627 -3.69 -4.90 -14.98
C LEU A 627 -4.62 -6.01 -14.44
N GLY A 628 -4.24 -6.67 -13.34
CA GLY A 628 -5.06 -7.67 -12.67
C GLY A 628 -6.40 -7.12 -12.21
N MET A 629 -6.40 -5.94 -11.56
CA MET A 629 -7.60 -5.20 -11.17
C MET A 629 -8.52 -4.92 -12.37
N SER A 630 -7.96 -4.44 -13.49
CA SER A 630 -8.70 -4.15 -14.72
C SER A 630 -9.33 -5.42 -15.33
N LEU A 631 -8.62 -6.55 -15.29
CA LEU A 631 -9.13 -7.84 -15.77
C LEU A 631 -10.22 -8.42 -14.85
N CYS A 632 -10.06 -8.35 -13.52
CA CYS A 632 -11.09 -8.73 -12.56
C CYS A 632 -12.39 -7.96 -12.82
N LEU A 633 -12.31 -6.63 -12.95
CA LEU A 633 -13.46 -5.76 -13.22
C LEU A 633 -14.11 -6.09 -14.57
N SER A 634 -13.31 -6.28 -15.61
CA SER A 634 -13.81 -6.65 -16.95
C SER A 634 -14.60 -7.96 -16.91
N LEU A 635 -14.05 -9.00 -16.27
CA LEU A 635 -14.71 -10.31 -16.13
C LEU A 635 -16.05 -10.22 -15.37
N MET A 636 -16.13 -9.39 -14.32
CA MET A 636 -17.40 -9.17 -13.58
C MET A 636 -18.47 -8.55 -14.47
N PHE A 637 -18.14 -7.48 -15.19
CA PHE A 637 -19.10 -6.80 -16.08
C PHE A 637 -19.52 -7.66 -17.29
N ILE A 638 -18.60 -8.47 -17.83
CA ILE A 638 -18.84 -9.42 -18.92
C ILE A 638 -19.82 -10.52 -18.49
N SER A 639 -19.64 -11.10 -17.30
CA SER A 639 -20.46 -12.19 -16.77
C SER A 639 -21.86 -11.71 -16.34
N SER A 640 -21.95 -10.66 -15.52
CA SER A 640 -23.22 -9.98 -15.22
C SER A 640 -22.99 -8.58 -14.65
N TRP A 641 -23.20 -7.57 -15.50
CA TRP A 641 -23.06 -6.16 -15.12
C TRP A 641 -23.94 -5.73 -13.94
N TYR A 642 -25.16 -6.28 -13.83
CA TYR A 642 -26.10 -5.88 -12.78
C TYR A 642 -25.76 -6.53 -11.42
N TYR A 643 -25.35 -7.81 -11.39
CA TYR A 643 -24.80 -8.41 -10.17
C TYR A 643 -23.48 -7.76 -9.76
N ALA A 644 -22.61 -7.41 -10.73
CA ALA A 644 -21.36 -6.71 -10.46
C ALA A 644 -21.58 -5.34 -9.77
N LEU A 645 -22.53 -4.54 -10.25
CA LEU A 645 -22.88 -3.25 -9.63
C LEU A 645 -23.42 -3.41 -8.21
N VAL A 646 -24.34 -4.36 -7.99
CA VAL A 646 -24.91 -4.63 -6.65
C VAL A 646 -23.83 -5.12 -5.69
N ALA A 647 -22.96 -6.03 -6.12
CA ALA A 647 -21.84 -6.51 -5.32
C ALA A 647 -20.91 -5.36 -4.92
N MET A 648 -20.41 -4.58 -5.90
CA MET A 648 -19.50 -3.45 -5.64
C MET A 648 -20.09 -2.41 -4.68
N LEU A 649 -21.40 -2.13 -4.77
CA LEU A 649 -22.08 -1.27 -3.81
C LEU A 649 -22.04 -1.85 -2.38
N ILE A 650 -22.39 -3.13 -2.21
CA ILE A 650 -22.39 -3.82 -0.91
C ILE A 650 -21.00 -3.78 -0.27
N ALA A 651 -19.94 -4.13 -1.00
CA ALA A 651 -18.60 -4.10 -0.43
C ALA A 651 -18.06 -2.68 -0.21
N GLY A 652 -18.47 -1.70 -1.01
CA GLY A 652 -18.19 -0.28 -0.75
C GLY A 652 -18.81 0.19 0.58
N CYS A 653 -20.04 -0.25 0.87
CA CYS A 653 -20.68 -0.03 2.17
C CYS A 653 -19.96 -0.76 3.31
N ILE A 654 -19.56 -2.03 3.13
CA ILE A 654 -18.80 -2.80 4.14
C ILE A 654 -17.46 -2.12 4.45
N TYR A 655 -16.69 -1.73 3.43
CA TYR A 655 -15.41 -1.04 3.60
C TYR A 655 -15.58 0.26 4.39
N LYS A 656 -16.54 1.12 4.00
CA LYS A 656 -16.81 2.39 4.71
C LYS A 656 -17.38 2.19 6.12
N TYR A 657 -18.12 1.11 6.37
CA TYR A 657 -18.58 0.75 7.71
C TYR A 657 -17.40 0.35 8.62
N ILE A 658 -16.46 -0.47 8.13
CA ILE A 658 -15.27 -0.87 8.89
C ILE A 658 -14.37 0.35 9.16
N GLU A 659 -14.13 1.19 8.15
CA GLU A 659 -13.36 2.44 8.28
C GLU A 659 -13.96 3.38 9.35
N TYR A 660 -15.29 3.54 9.35
CA TYR A 660 -16.02 4.33 10.37
C TYR A 660 -15.92 3.72 11.77
N ARG A 661 -16.14 2.40 11.93
CA ARG A 661 -16.06 1.71 13.23
C ARG A 661 -14.62 1.64 13.77
N GLY A 662 -13.62 1.55 12.90
CA GLY A 662 -12.20 1.67 13.25
C GLY A 662 -11.88 3.06 13.81
N ALA A 663 -12.31 4.12 13.12
CA ALA A 663 -12.17 5.49 13.60
C ALA A 663 -12.90 5.74 14.93
N GLU A 664 -14.11 5.20 15.10
CA GLU A 664 -14.88 5.29 16.35
C GLU A 664 -14.15 4.58 17.51
N LYS A 665 -13.56 3.41 17.27
CA LYS A 665 -12.80 2.64 18.28
C LYS A 665 -11.47 3.30 18.66
N GLU A 666 -10.79 3.94 17.72
CA GLU A 666 -9.47 4.57 17.97
C GLU A 666 -9.58 5.99 18.56
N TRP A 667 -10.63 6.75 18.19
CA TRP A 667 -10.77 8.18 18.55
C TRP A 667 -12.03 8.53 19.36
N GLY A 668 -12.90 7.56 19.65
CA GLY A 668 -14.14 7.73 20.41
C GLY A 668 -15.33 8.33 19.64
N ASP A 669 -15.07 9.02 18.52
CA ASP A 669 -16.06 9.58 17.59
C ASP A 669 -15.67 9.17 16.18
N GLY A 670 -16.55 8.48 15.45
CA GLY A 670 -16.28 8.00 14.11
C GLY A 670 -16.04 9.11 13.08
N ILE A 671 -16.88 10.16 13.06
CA ILE A 671 -16.77 11.23 12.03
C ILE A 671 -15.52 12.06 12.28
N ARG A 672 -15.26 12.43 13.54
CA ARG A 672 -14.04 13.17 13.89
C ARG A 672 -12.79 12.29 13.77
N GLY A 673 -12.86 11.02 14.16
CA GLY A 673 -11.78 10.05 14.05
C GLY A 673 -11.29 9.85 12.61
N LEU A 674 -12.21 9.78 11.64
CA LEU A 674 -11.86 9.73 10.21
C LEU A 674 -10.99 10.94 9.79
N SER A 675 -11.35 12.14 10.25
CA SER A 675 -10.57 13.36 9.96
C SER A 675 -9.21 13.37 10.66
N LEU A 676 -9.11 12.82 11.87
CA LEU A 676 -7.88 12.73 12.65
C LEU A 676 -6.91 11.68 12.06
N ASN A 677 -7.41 10.52 11.63
CA ASN A 677 -6.59 9.53 10.94
C ASN A 677 -6.11 10.00 9.58
N ALA A 678 -6.95 10.68 8.79
CA ALA A 678 -6.51 11.32 7.54
C ALA A 678 -5.38 12.34 7.77
N ALA A 679 -5.48 13.16 8.83
CA ALA A 679 -4.45 14.12 9.20
C ALA A 679 -3.15 13.44 9.68
N ARG A 680 -3.24 12.48 10.61
CA ARG A 680 -2.12 11.69 11.13
C ARG A 680 -1.35 10.98 10.01
N TYR A 681 -2.06 10.29 9.12
CA TYR A 681 -1.46 9.59 7.99
C TYR A 681 -0.74 10.55 7.04
N ALA A 682 -1.35 11.70 6.74
CA ALA A 682 -0.71 12.74 5.92
C ALA A 682 0.56 13.31 6.57
N LEU A 683 0.57 13.49 7.89
CA LEU A 683 1.72 14.01 8.64
C LEU A 683 2.90 13.03 8.68
N ILE A 684 2.66 11.74 8.96
CA ILE A 684 3.72 10.71 8.99
C ILE A 684 4.38 10.60 7.60
N ARG A 685 3.59 10.61 6.53
CA ARG A 685 4.12 10.58 5.15
C ARG A 685 4.91 11.84 4.76
N LEU A 686 4.69 12.98 5.43
CA LEU A 686 5.49 14.19 5.25
C LEU A 686 6.83 14.15 6.00
N GLU A 687 7.07 13.13 6.83
CA GLU A 687 8.31 12.96 7.60
C GLU A 687 9.30 11.99 6.92
N GLU A 688 8.81 10.95 6.23
CA GLU A 688 9.66 10.05 5.43
C GLU A 688 10.29 10.71 4.19
N ALA A 689 9.68 11.77 3.67
CA ALA A 689 10.14 12.46 2.46
C ALA A 689 11.00 13.70 2.81
N PRO A 690 12.23 13.83 2.30
CA PRO A 690 13.02 15.04 2.52
C PRO A 690 12.31 16.25 1.89
N PRO A 691 12.13 17.37 2.64
CA PRO A 691 11.37 18.50 2.15
C PRO A 691 11.99 19.08 0.88
N HIS A 692 11.19 19.20 -0.19
CA HIS A 692 11.66 19.58 -1.52
C HIS A 692 12.20 21.02 -1.59
N THR A 693 13.49 21.19 -1.29
CA THR A 693 14.21 22.47 -1.26
C THR A 693 14.17 23.24 -2.59
N LYS A 694 14.06 22.54 -3.73
CA LYS A 694 14.09 23.14 -5.09
C LYS A 694 12.98 24.16 -5.37
N ASN A 695 11.90 24.18 -4.58
CA ASN A 695 10.78 25.12 -4.73
C ASN A 695 10.27 25.60 -3.36
N TRP A 696 11.03 26.50 -2.75
CA TRP A 696 10.64 27.15 -1.50
C TRP A 696 9.32 27.94 -1.64
N ARG A 697 8.52 27.93 -0.56
CA ARG A 697 7.31 28.75 -0.37
C ARG A 697 7.21 29.16 1.11
N PRO A 698 6.72 30.38 1.43
CA PRO A 698 6.64 30.86 2.80
C PRO A 698 5.53 30.14 3.58
N GLN A 699 5.88 29.57 4.72
CA GLN A 699 4.96 29.03 5.73
C GLN A 699 5.16 29.85 7.01
N LEU A 700 4.16 30.64 7.38
CA LEU A 700 4.34 31.78 8.28
C LEU A 700 4.09 31.38 9.75
N LEU A 701 5.02 31.73 10.64
CA LEU A 701 4.74 31.98 12.06
C LEU A 701 4.59 33.49 12.24
N VAL A 702 3.39 33.95 12.54
CA VAL A 702 3.08 35.35 12.80
C VAL A 702 3.11 35.55 14.31
N LEU A 703 4.06 36.33 14.83
CA LEU A 703 4.08 36.66 16.26
C LEU A 703 3.28 37.95 16.50
N LEU A 704 2.26 37.85 17.36
CA LEU A 704 1.41 38.97 17.76
C LEU A 704 1.69 39.40 19.20
N ASN A 705 1.96 40.68 19.37
CA ASN A 705 1.91 41.34 20.68
C ASN A 705 0.45 41.60 21.06
N LEU A 706 0.15 41.48 22.34
CA LEU A 706 -1.18 41.73 22.92
C LEU A 706 -1.15 42.98 23.79
N ASP A 707 -2.29 43.65 23.91
CA ASP A 707 -2.50 44.75 24.86
C ASP A 707 -2.90 44.24 26.26
N ALA A 708 -3.08 45.16 27.20
CA ALA A 708 -3.43 44.86 28.59
C ALA A 708 -4.84 44.22 28.76
N ASP A 709 -5.74 44.40 27.78
CA ASP A 709 -7.06 43.76 27.75
C ASP A 709 -7.03 42.38 27.07
N MET A 710 -5.84 41.92 26.63
CA MET A 710 -5.63 40.73 25.79
C MET A 710 -6.23 40.86 24.38
N GLY A 711 -6.39 42.08 23.87
CA GLY A 711 -6.63 42.38 22.46
C GLY A 711 -5.34 42.31 21.64
N VAL A 712 -5.47 42.31 20.31
CA VAL A 712 -4.33 42.25 19.38
C VAL A 712 -3.88 43.67 19.03
N LEU A 713 -2.64 44.03 19.37
CA LEU A 713 -2.10 45.37 19.21
C LEU A 713 -2.09 45.84 17.75
N HIS A 714 -1.67 44.96 16.83
CA HIS A 714 -1.52 45.25 15.39
C HIS A 714 -2.32 44.26 14.53
N PRO A 715 -3.67 44.39 14.44
CA PRO A 715 -4.50 43.46 13.66
C PRO A 715 -4.16 43.49 12.16
N ARG A 716 -3.57 44.58 11.66
CA ARG A 716 -3.09 44.68 10.27
C ARG A 716 -2.02 43.65 9.90
N LEU A 717 -1.29 43.08 10.85
CA LEU A 717 -0.35 41.98 10.58
C LEU A 717 -1.10 40.70 10.13
N LEU A 718 -2.32 40.46 10.66
CA LEU A 718 -3.22 39.41 10.19
C LEU A 718 -3.81 39.75 8.80
N SER A 719 -4.12 41.03 8.54
CA SER A 719 -4.53 41.48 7.20
C SER A 719 -3.45 41.16 6.16
N PHE A 720 -2.22 41.59 6.41
CA PHE A 720 -1.07 41.39 5.52
C PHE A 720 -0.75 39.89 5.32
N THR A 721 -0.83 39.09 6.39
CA THR A 721 -0.71 37.62 6.34
C THR A 721 -1.72 37.01 5.35
N THR A 722 -2.99 37.40 5.44
CA THR A 722 -4.04 36.94 4.52
C THR A 722 -3.78 37.39 3.08
N GLN A 723 -3.25 38.60 2.87
CA GLN A 723 -2.91 39.12 1.54
C GLN A 723 -1.74 38.36 0.91
N LEU A 724 -0.67 38.07 1.66
CA LEU A 724 0.51 37.36 1.19
C LEU A 724 0.25 35.86 0.92
N LYS A 725 -0.63 35.23 1.71
CA LYS A 725 -0.93 33.79 1.61
C LYS A 725 -2.16 33.46 0.77
N ALA A 726 -3.05 34.43 0.53
CA ALA A 726 -4.34 34.26 -0.14
C ALA A 726 -5.19 33.07 0.40
N GLY A 727 -5.04 32.73 1.68
CA GLY A 727 -5.69 31.59 2.33
C GLY A 727 -5.14 30.20 1.93
N LYS A 728 -3.91 30.11 1.40
CA LYS A 728 -3.25 28.87 0.97
C LYS A 728 -1.99 28.54 1.81
N GLY A 729 -1.78 27.25 2.06
CA GLY A 729 -0.62 26.73 2.82
C GLY A 729 -0.73 26.96 4.32
N LEU A 730 0.36 26.73 5.05
CA LEU A 730 0.39 26.83 6.51
C LEU A 730 0.60 28.28 6.97
N THR A 731 -0.16 28.64 8.00
CA THR A 731 0.01 29.85 8.81
C THR A 731 -0.27 29.47 10.27
N ILE A 732 0.63 29.84 11.16
CA ILE A 732 0.50 29.72 12.62
C ILE A 732 0.56 31.14 13.18
N VAL A 733 -0.37 31.49 14.05
CA VAL A 733 -0.41 32.77 14.77
C VAL A 733 0.01 32.48 16.21
N GLY A 734 1.21 32.91 16.57
CA GLY A 734 1.80 32.75 17.89
C GLY A 734 1.63 34.02 18.73
N SER A 735 1.46 33.87 20.04
CA SER A 735 1.56 34.97 21.00
C SER A 735 2.11 34.49 22.34
N VAL A 736 2.80 35.37 23.05
CA VAL A 736 3.45 35.07 24.33
C VAL A 736 2.88 35.99 25.41
N LEU A 737 2.41 35.39 26.50
CA LEU A 737 1.96 36.08 27.70
C LEU A 737 3.02 35.97 28.80
N GLU A 738 3.42 37.11 29.35
CA GLU A 738 4.38 37.15 30.47
C GLU A 738 3.70 36.74 31.78
N GLY A 739 4.31 35.78 32.49
CA GLY A 739 3.89 35.28 33.79
C GLY A 739 3.96 33.77 33.94
N THR A 740 3.21 33.22 34.90
CA THR A 740 3.15 31.78 35.20
C THR A 740 1.81 31.20 34.74
N TYR A 741 1.83 30.07 34.03
CA TYR A 741 0.61 29.47 33.48
C TYR A 741 -0.48 29.21 34.56
N MET A 742 -0.07 28.77 35.75
CA MET A 742 -0.97 28.50 36.88
C MET A 742 -1.80 29.71 37.35
N THR A 743 -1.34 30.94 37.12
CA THR A 743 -2.09 32.16 37.46
C THR A 743 -2.78 32.80 36.26
N LYS A 744 -2.34 32.49 35.02
CA LYS A 744 -2.81 33.10 33.77
C LYS A 744 -3.56 32.14 32.83
N GLU A 745 -4.07 31.02 33.31
CA GLU A 745 -4.83 30.07 32.49
C GLU A 745 -6.07 30.71 31.84
N THR A 746 -6.82 31.51 32.61
CA THR A 746 -8.02 32.23 32.15
C THR A 746 -7.67 33.34 31.16
N GLU A 747 -6.62 34.12 31.44
CA GLU A 747 -6.05 35.13 30.51
C GLU A 747 -5.62 34.49 29.19
N SER A 748 -4.91 33.36 29.24
CA SER A 748 -4.46 32.63 28.05
C SER A 748 -5.62 32.15 27.18
N LYS A 749 -6.67 31.59 27.80
CA LYS A 749 -7.91 31.19 27.12
C LYS A 749 -8.67 32.39 26.52
N LYS A 750 -8.70 33.55 27.21
CA LYS A 750 -9.28 34.80 26.69
C LYS A 750 -8.48 35.31 25.48
N ALA A 751 -7.15 35.37 25.59
CA ALA A 751 -6.25 35.78 24.52
C ALA A 751 -6.40 34.89 23.27
N GLU A 752 -6.45 33.57 23.45
CA GLU A 752 -6.64 32.62 22.34
C GLU A 752 -7.98 32.84 21.62
N GLN A 753 -9.06 33.12 22.36
CA GLN A 753 -10.37 33.46 21.79
C GLN A 753 -10.34 34.82 21.05
N ASN A 754 -9.70 35.85 21.62
CA ASN A 754 -9.56 37.17 20.99
C ASN A 754 -8.73 37.10 19.70
N ILE A 755 -7.63 36.34 19.69
CA ILE A 755 -6.82 36.09 18.48
C ILE A 755 -7.65 35.33 17.44
N LYS A 756 -8.36 34.26 17.81
CA LYS A 756 -9.25 33.51 16.89
C LYS A 756 -10.37 34.38 16.30
N ALA A 757 -10.97 35.26 17.10
CA ALA A 757 -11.95 36.24 16.62
C ALA A 757 -11.31 37.21 15.61
N SER A 758 -10.13 37.76 15.93
CA SER A 758 -9.36 38.65 15.04
C SER A 758 -9.00 37.96 13.71
N MET A 759 -8.49 36.73 13.77
CA MET A 759 -8.23 35.89 12.58
C MET A 759 -9.48 35.66 11.74
N SER A 760 -10.65 35.45 12.36
CA SER A 760 -11.91 35.27 11.61
C SER A 760 -12.33 36.55 10.87
N SER A 761 -12.16 37.72 11.50
CA SER A 761 -12.52 39.02 10.92
C SER A 761 -11.61 39.39 9.73
N GLU A 762 -10.31 39.18 9.86
CA GLU A 762 -9.30 39.39 8.80
C GLU A 762 -9.14 38.19 7.85
N ARG A 763 -10.04 37.19 7.99
CA ARG A 763 -10.14 35.98 7.15
C ARG A 763 -8.86 35.14 7.08
N THR A 764 -8.02 35.23 8.11
CA THR A 764 -6.75 34.52 8.26
C THR A 764 -7.00 33.04 8.56
N LYS A 765 -6.89 32.19 7.54
CA LYS A 765 -6.89 30.73 7.71
C LYS A 765 -5.56 30.28 8.30
N GLY A 766 -5.57 29.70 9.48
CA GLY A 766 -4.38 29.21 10.17
C GLY A 766 -4.71 28.64 11.54
N PHE A 767 -3.67 28.28 12.29
CA PHE A 767 -3.75 27.82 13.68
C PHE A 767 -3.38 28.94 14.64
N CYS A 768 -3.92 28.93 15.86
CA CYS A 768 -3.57 29.87 16.93
C CYS A 768 -2.82 29.12 18.03
N HIS A 769 -1.75 29.71 18.58
CA HIS A 769 -0.96 29.14 19.66
C HIS A 769 -0.55 30.24 20.65
N VAL A 770 -1.11 30.21 21.86
CA VAL A 770 -0.72 31.11 22.95
C VAL A 770 0.19 30.36 23.92
N VAL A 771 1.27 30.98 24.36
CA VAL A 771 2.22 30.43 25.35
C VAL A 771 2.33 31.38 26.53
N VAL A 772 2.20 30.87 27.75
CA VAL A 772 2.52 31.62 28.97
C VAL A 772 3.97 31.30 29.36
N SER A 773 4.80 32.32 29.55
CA SER A 773 6.22 32.17 29.87
C SER A 773 6.66 33.23 30.87
N SER A 774 7.62 32.90 31.75
CA SER A 774 8.17 33.88 32.69
C SER A 774 8.91 35.03 32.00
N ASN A 775 9.41 34.82 30.78
CA ASN A 775 10.08 35.84 29.97
C ASN A 775 9.50 35.83 28.54
N LEU A 776 9.15 37.00 28.00
CA LEU A 776 8.69 37.14 26.60
C LEU A 776 9.70 36.59 25.58
N ARG A 777 11.00 36.80 25.83
CA ARG A 777 12.11 36.29 25.01
C ARG A 777 12.05 34.77 24.89
N ASP A 778 12.06 34.05 26.01
CA ASP A 778 12.19 32.60 26.02
C ASP A 778 10.92 31.93 25.49
N GLY A 779 9.73 32.51 25.75
CA GLY A 779 8.48 32.09 25.10
C GLY A 779 8.49 32.27 23.57
N SER A 780 9.08 33.35 23.07
CA SER A 780 9.24 33.59 21.62
C SER A 780 10.23 32.61 20.99
N SER A 781 11.35 32.37 21.68
CA SER A 781 12.37 31.37 21.32
C SER A 781 11.77 29.97 21.20
N HIS A 782 10.92 29.57 22.15
CA HIS A 782 10.22 28.30 22.11
C HIS A 782 9.24 28.22 20.93
N LEU A 783 8.43 29.26 20.65
CA LEU A 783 7.53 29.26 19.49
C LEU A 783 8.27 29.14 18.15
N ILE A 784 9.41 29.83 18.00
CA ILE A 784 10.27 29.76 16.80
C ILE A 784 10.78 28.33 16.57
N GLN A 785 11.12 27.61 17.64
CA GLN A 785 11.72 26.28 17.56
C GLN A 785 10.69 25.13 17.48
N SER A 786 9.53 25.25 18.15
CA SER A 786 8.59 24.13 18.36
C SER A 786 7.24 24.24 17.64
N ALA A 787 6.85 25.39 17.10
CA ALA A 787 5.52 25.55 16.52
C ALA A 787 5.33 24.74 15.21
N GLY A 788 4.48 23.72 15.25
CA GLY A 788 4.15 22.84 14.13
C GLY A 788 3.95 21.40 14.58
N LEU A 789 3.88 20.46 13.64
CA LEU A 789 3.86 19.02 13.92
C LEU A 789 4.53 18.24 12.79
N GLY A 790 5.60 17.51 13.10
CA GLY A 790 6.38 16.74 12.12
C GLY A 790 6.86 17.60 10.93
N GLY A 791 6.57 17.14 9.70
CA GLY A 791 6.84 17.90 8.48
C GLY A 791 5.99 19.17 8.30
N MET A 792 4.88 19.33 9.04
CA MET A 792 3.97 20.48 8.95
C MET A 792 4.36 21.57 9.95
N LYS A 793 5.45 22.29 9.64
CA LYS A 793 6.01 23.38 10.45
C LYS A 793 6.23 24.66 9.64
N HIS A 794 6.39 25.79 10.34
CA HIS A 794 6.72 27.06 9.70
C HIS A 794 8.18 27.08 9.21
N ASN A 795 8.49 28.04 8.32
CA ASN A 795 9.84 28.29 7.81
C ASN A 795 10.16 29.79 7.68
N THR A 796 9.23 30.65 8.06
CA THR A 796 9.29 32.11 7.93
C THR A 796 8.63 32.73 9.14
N VAL A 797 9.35 33.55 9.90
CA VAL A 797 8.79 34.34 11.01
C VAL A 797 8.37 35.71 10.49
N LEU A 798 7.18 36.18 10.88
CA LEU A 798 6.64 37.50 10.57
C LEU A 798 6.43 38.30 11.85
N LEU A 799 7.09 39.45 11.94
CA LEU A 799 7.05 40.38 13.07
C LEU A 799 6.53 41.76 12.64
N ALA A 800 5.99 42.52 13.59
CA ALA A 800 5.89 43.98 13.49
C ALA A 800 7.22 44.64 13.93
N TRP A 801 7.51 45.84 13.43
CA TRP A 801 8.61 46.68 13.92
C TRP A 801 8.30 47.21 15.34
N PRO A 802 9.26 47.23 16.27
CA PRO A 802 9.07 47.86 17.58
C PRO A 802 8.95 49.38 17.43
N GLY A 803 7.73 49.91 17.59
CA GLY A 803 7.47 51.35 17.64
C GLY A 803 8.19 52.01 18.82
N ASN A 804 8.51 53.30 18.69
CA ASN A 804 9.00 54.18 19.77
C ASN A 804 10.14 53.63 20.66
N TRP A 805 10.97 52.71 20.16
CA TRP A 805 11.99 52.00 20.95
C TRP A 805 13.08 52.87 21.59
N LYS A 806 13.17 54.16 21.20
CA LYS A 806 14.03 55.19 21.82
C LYS A 806 13.40 55.91 23.02
N GLN A 807 12.11 55.68 23.30
CA GLN A 807 11.35 56.29 24.40
C GLN A 807 10.72 55.25 25.35
N GLU A 808 10.42 54.05 24.85
CA GLU A 808 9.95 52.92 25.65
C GLU A 808 11.09 52.13 26.32
N ASP A 809 10.73 51.17 27.19
CA ASP A 809 11.66 50.43 28.03
C ASP A 809 12.80 49.72 27.30
N LEU A 810 13.97 49.78 27.92
CA LEU A 810 15.27 49.19 27.52
C LEU A 810 15.26 47.67 27.25
N ILE A 811 14.12 47.00 27.36
CA ILE A 811 13.93 45.56 27.23
C ILE A 811 13.28 45.22 25.88
N SER A 812 12.34 46.04 25.39
CA SER A 812 11.49 45.74 24.21
C SER A 812 12.32 45.48 22.94
N TRP A 813 13.21 46.42 22.58
CA TRP A 813 14.06 46.29 21.39
C TRP A 813 15.15 45.22 21.52
N LYS A 814 15.57 44.87 22.75
CA LYS A 814 16.51 43.77 22.98
C LYS A 814 15.85 42.42 22.73
N ASN A 815 14.59 42.25 23.15
CA ASN A 815 13.80 41.06 22.82
C ASN A 815 13.70 40.90 21.30
N PHE A 816 13.37 41.97 20.56
CA PHE A 816 13.36 41.96 19.09
C PHE A 816 14.68 41.49 18.46
N ILE A 817 15.84 42.03 18.88
CA ILE A 817 17.15 41.59 18.34
C ILE A 817 17.43 40.12 18.67
N GLU A 818 17.08 39.64 19.86
CA GLU A 818 17.23 38.23 20.21
C GLU A 818 16.32 37.35 19.34
N THR A 819 15.06 37.74 19.09
CA THR A 819 14.17 37.05 18.15
C THR A 819 14.74 37.02 16.71
N VAL A 820 15.40 38.09 16.24
CA VAL A 820 16.12 38.11 14.95
C VAL A 820 17.28 37.12 14.94
N ARG A 821 18.08 37.06 16.02
CA ARG A 821 19.18 36.09 16.20
C ARG A 821 18.67 34.66 16.22
N GLU A 822 17.60 34.39 16.94
CA GLU A 822 16.99 33.05 17.09
C GLU A 822 16.39 32.55 15.78
N THR A 823 15.64 33.39 15.07
CA THR A 823 15.11 33.07 13.72
C THR A 823 16.25 32.73 12.74
N THR A 824 17.32 33.53 12.76
CA THR A 824 18.50 33.31 11.90
C THR A 824 19.23 32.01 12.26
N SER A 825 19.34 31.71 13.57
CA SER A 825 20.00 30.49 14.08
C SER A 825 19.17 29.23 13.81
N ALA A 826 17.84 29.34 13.75
CA ALA A 826 16.93 28.29 13.33
C ALA A 826 16.91 28.05 11.81
N HIS A 827 17.70 28.79 11.02
CA HIS A 827 17.71 28.78 9.55
C HIS A 827 16.33 29.04 8.92
N GLN A 828 15.55 29.93 9.53
CA GLN A 828 14.25 30.37 9.03
C GLN A 828 14.37 31.74 8.36
N ALA A 829 13.51 32.01 7.38
CA ALA A 829 13.38 33.35 6.82
C ALA A 829 12.73 34.30 7.85
N LEU A 830 13.04 35.59 7.77
CA LEU A 830 12.45 36.62 8.61
C LEU A 830 11.82 37.72 7.75
N LEU A 831 10.62 38.14 8.14
CA LEU A 831 9.89 39.27 7.61
C LEU A 831 9.55 40.24 8.76
N VAL A 832 9.90 41.52 8.63
CA VAL A 832 9.54 42.55 9.62
C VAL A 832 8.85 43.72 8.92
N ALA A 833 7.62 44.02 9.32
CA ALA A 833 6.83 45.12 8.76
C ALA A 833 6.90 46.38 9.63
N LYS A 834 7.48 47.47 9.11
CA LYS A 834 7.44 48.80 9.75
C LYS A 834 6.15 49.52 9.35
N ASN A 835 5.59 50.29 10.30
CA ASN A 835 4.34 51.05 10.16
C ASN A 835 3.14 50.16 9.75
N ILE A 836 3.01 48.97 10.34
CA ILE A 836 2.04 47.94 9.94
C ILE A 836 0.58 48.45 9.93
N ASP A 837 0.21 49.38 10.80
CA ASP A 837 -1.16 49.91 10.87
C ASP A 837 -1.55 50.76 9.65
N SER A 838 -0.56 51.26 8.90
CA SER A 838 -0.75 51.96 7.62
C SER A 838 -1.02 51.02 6.43
N PHE A 839 -0.85 49.70 6.59
CA PHE A 839 -1.05 48.73 5.52
C PHE A 839 -2.54 48.62 5.16
N PRO A 840 -2.85 48.44 3.86
CA PRO A 840 -4.23 48.45 3.37
C PRO A 840 -5.06 47.30 3.99
N ALA A 841 -6.30 47.59 4.33
CA ALA A 841 -7.25 46.58 4.81
C ALA A 841 -7.56 45.54 3.73
N ASN A 842 -8.08 44.39 4.15
CA ASN A 842 -8.60 43.37 3.25
C ASN A 842 -9.80 43.81 2.39
N GLN A 843 -10.33 45.02 2.55
CA GLN A 843 -11.42 45.59 1.76
C GLN A 843 -10.93 46.66 0.77
N GLU A 844 -9.89 47.42 1.14
CA GLU A 844 -9.29 48.48 0.35
C GLU A 844 -8.58 47.90 -0.87
N ARG A 845 -8.86 48.42 -2.07
CA ARG A 845 -8.20 47.99 -3.31
C ARG A 845 -7.41 49.15 -3.86
N LEU A 846 -6.10 48.97 -4.04
CA LEU A 846 -5.26 50.00 -4.63
C LEU A 846 -5.63 50.16 -6.11
N SER A 847 -5.93 51.40 -6.51
CA SER A 847 -6.32 51.76 -7.88
C SER A 847 -5.15 51.70 -8.85
N GLU A 848 -3.97 52.05 -8.36
CA GLU A 848 -2.66 52.09 -9.01
C GLU A 848 -1.56 52.15 -7.93
N GLY A 849 -0.28 52.05 -8.31
CA GLY A 849 0.86 52.14 -7.40
C GLY A 849 2.04 51.26 -7.82
N THR A 850 3.15 51.35 -7.09
CA THR A 850 4.32 50.47 -7.27
C THR A 850 4.64 49.68 -6.01
N ILE A 851 5.14 48.47 -6.20
CA ILE A 851 5.87 47.69 -5.20
C ILE A 851 7.33 47.73 -5.64
N ASP A 852 8.19 48.30 -4.81
CA ASP A 852 9.59 48.54 -5.11
C ASP A 852 10.47 47.54 -4.34
N VAL A 853 11.39 46.89 -5.04
CA VAL A 853 12.18 45.77 -4.53
C VAL A 853 13.66 46.13 -4.60
N TRP A 854 14.29 46.38 -3.45
CA TRP A 854 15.70 46.69 -3.32
C TRP A 854 16.51 45.44 -2.99
N TRP A 855 17.16 44.88 -4.02
CA TRP A 855 18.02 43.71 -3.90
C TRP A 855 19.48 44.16 -3.68
N ILE A 856 19.90 44.17 -2.42
CA ILE A 856 21.26 44.53 -2.01
C ILE A 856 22.05 43.24 -1.77
N VAL A 857 22.70 42.74 -2.82
CA VAL A 857 23.60 41.56 -2.86
C VAL A 857 22.93 40.19 -2.64
N HIS A 858 22.10 40.02 -1.61
CA HIS A 858 21.62 38.72 -1.09
C HIS A 858 20.12 38.48 -1.28
N ASP A 859 19.68 37.24 -1.03
CA ASP A 859 18.27 36.84 -0.91
C ASP A 859 17.35 37.12 -2.11
N GLY A 860 17.93 37.40 -3.29
CA GLY A 860 17.19 37.89 -4.47
C GLY A 860 15.96 37.06 -4.84
N GLY A 861 16.03 35.72 -4.74
CA GLY A 861 14.90 34.85 -5.04
C GLY A 861 13.70 35.04 -4.11
N LEU A 862 13.95 35.27 -2.82
CA LEU A 862 12.91 35.55 -1.83
C LEU A 862 12.30 36.94 -2.08
N LEU A 863 13.14 37.93 -2.38
CA LEU A 863 12.72 39.30 -2.70
C LEU A 863 11.88 39.39 -4.00
N MET A 864 12.09 38.50 -4.99
CA MET A 864 11.19 38.41 -6.17
C MET A 864 9.89 37.64 -5.87
N LEU A 865 9.93 36.62 -5.01
CA LEU A 865 8.77 35.76 -4.73
C LEU A 865 7.69 36.49 -3.91
N LEU A 866 8.07 37.27 -2.90
CA LEU A 866 7.10 37.92 -1.99
C LEU A 866 6.18 38.93 -2.71
N PRO A 867 6.68 39.88 -3.55
CA PRO A 867 5.84 40.78 -4.33
C PRO A 867 4.99 40.06 -5.37
N PHE A 868 5.54 39.01 -6.00
CA PHE A 868 4.80 38.20 -6.98
C PHE A 868 3.58 37.54 -6.34
N LEU A 869 3.75 36.87 -5.19
CA LEU A 869 2.64 36.30 -4.42
C LEU A 869 1.65 37.37 -3.98
N LEU A 870 2.14 38.51 -3.50
CA LEU A 870 1.29 39.63 -3.05
C LEU A 870 0.45 40.23 -4.18
N ARG A 871 1.00 40.39 -5.40
CA ARG A 871 0.28 40.83 -6.61
C ARG A 871 -0.82 39.87 -7.06
N GLN A 872 -0.82 38.59 -6.64
CA GLN A 872 -1.96 37.70 -6.88
C GLN A 872 -3.22 38.12 -6.10
N HIS A 873 -3.06 38.85 -4.98
CA HIS A 873 -4.17 39.27 -4.15
C HIS A 873 -4.89 40.53 -4.67
N LYS A 874 -6.21 40.56 -4.53
CA LYS A 874 -7.14 41.63 -4.99
C LYS A 874 -6.78 43.06 -4.57
N VAL A 875 -5.97 43.23 -3.52
CA VAL A 875 -5.51 44.53 -2.98
C VAL A 875 -4.38 45.11 -3.83
N TRP A 876 -3.41 44.27 -4.22
CA TRP A 876 -2.14 44.67 -4.85
C TRP A 876 -2.06 44.34 -6.34
N ARG A 877 -3.07 43.66 -6.90
CA ARG A 877 -3.14 43.18 -8.29
C ARG A 877 -2.92 44.26 -9.36
N LYS A 878 -3.19 45.53 -9.05
CA LYS A 878 -2.97 46.67 -9.96
C LYS A 878 -1.59 47.33 -9.80
N CYS A 879 -0.81 46.98 -8.79
CA CYS A 879 0.50 47.57 -8.58
C CYS A 879 1.50 47.03 -9.60
N LYS A 880 2.35 47.92 -10.13
CA LYS A 880 3.55 47.55 -10.89
C LYS A 880 4.65 47.03 -9.95
N MET A 881 5.54 46.19 -10.46
CA MET A 881 6.74 45.75 -9.74
C MET A 881 7.97 46.47 -10.31
N ARG A 882 8.76 47.12 -9.45
CA ARG A 882 10.05 47.74 -9.82
C ARG A 882 11.17 47.08 -9.03
N ILE A 883 12.26 46.73 -9.71
CA ILE A 883 13.40 46.02 -9.14
C ILE A 883 14.63 46.93 -9.24
N PHE A 884 15.19 47.27 -8.09
CA PHE A 884 16.42 48.04 -7.94
C PHE A 884 17.52 47.10 -7.44
N THR A 885 18.53 46.83 -8.27
CA THR A 885 19.66 45.97 -7.87
C THR A 885 20.91 46.80 -7.65
N VAL A 886 21.55 46.65 -6.49
CA VAL A 886 22.79 47.39 -6.20
C VAL A 886 24.01 46.68 -6.80
N ALA A 887 24.75 47.40 -7.63
CA ALA A 887 25.99 46.97 -8.28
C ALA A 887 27.20 47.69 -7.67
N GLN A 888 28.33 47.00 -7.61
CA GLN A 888 29.61 47.59 -7.21
C GLN A 888 30.21 48.36 -8.40
N MET A 889 31.06 49.37 -8.18
CA MET A 889 31.73 50.12 -9.28
C MET A 889 32.60 49.21 -10.19
N ASP A 890 33.00 48.04 -9.68
CA ASP A 890 33.75 47.00 -10.40
C ASP A 890 32.84 46.00 -11.18
N ASP A 891 31.52 46.02 -10.96
CA ASP A 891 30.54 45.12 -11.60
C ASP A 891 30.09 45.69 -12.97
N ASN A 892 29.87 44.82 -13.97
CA ASN A 892 29.27 45.24 -15.24
C ASN A 892 27.74 45.40 -15.11
N SER A 893 27.30 46.60 -14.74
CA SER A 893 25.90 46.99 -14.57
C SER A 893 25.03 46.77 -15.81
N ILE A 894 25.55 47.05 -17.01
CA ILE A 894 24.84 46.88 -18.28
C ILE A 894 24.53 45.40 -18.54
N GLN A 895 25.50 44.52 -18.30
CA GLN A 895 25.32 43.08 -18.47
C GLN A 895 24.38 42.52 -17.39
N MET A 896 24.58 42.90 -16.13
CA MET A 896 23.71 42.51 -15.01
C MET A 896 22.24 42.90 -15.25
N LYS A 897 21.99 44.07 -15.83
CA LYS A 897 20.65 44.50 -16.24
C LYS A 897 20.03 43.59 -17.31
N LYS A 898 20.78 43.26 -18.36
CA LYS A 898 20.31 42.40 -19.45
C LYS A 898 20.00 40.98 -18.97
N ASP A 899 20.90 40.39 -18.18
CA ASP A 899 20.73 39.02 -17.68
C ASP A 899 19.51 38.92 -16.75
N LEU A 900 19.29 39.93 -15.90
CA LEU A 900 18.12 40.02 -15.05
C LEU A 900 16.81 40.25 -15.83
N GLN A 901 16.83 41.06 -16.89
CA GLN A 901 15.68 41.22 -17.79
C GLN A 901 15.34 39.91 -18.53
N MET A 902 16.34 39.21 -19.06
CA MET A 902 16.15 37.89 -19.70
C MET A 902 15.61 36.85 -18.71
N PHE A 903 16.10 36.85 -17.48
CA PHE A 903 15.63 35.98 -16.41
C PHE A 903 14.15 36.21 -16.06
N LEU A 904 13.76 37.46 -15.84
CA LEU A 904 12.37 37.83 -15.56
C LEU A 904 11.45 37.49 -16.74
N TYR A 905 11.91 37.67 -17.98
CA TYR A 905 11.19 37.27 -19.19
C TYR A 905 10.96 35.74 -19.25
N HIS A 906 11.99 34.93 -18.98
CA HIS A 906 11.86 33.47 -18.89
C HIS A 906 10.88 33.02 -17.80
N LEU A 907 10.80 33.74 -16.68
CA LEU A 907 9.83 33.50 -15.61
C LEU A 907 8.45 34.13 -15.83
N ARG A 908 8.27 34.92 -16.91
CA ARG A 908 7.06 35.72 -17.19
C ARG A 908 6.70 36.70 -16.06
N LEU A 909 7.71 37.22 -15.35
CA LEU A 909 7.57 38.22 -14.31
C LEU A 909 7.61 39.63 -14.92
N ASP A 910 6.42 40.22 -15.08
CA ASP A 910 6.25 41.62 -15.48
C ASP A 910 6.81 42.57 -14.40
N ALA A 911 8.01 43.11 -14.63
CA ALA A 911 8.68 44.07 -13.74
C ALA A 911 9.68 44.97 -14.48
N GLU A 912 9.82 46.20 -14.01
CA GLU A 912 10.80 47.18 -14.49
C GLU A 912 12.13 47.00 -13.72
N VAL A 913 13.27 46.93 -14.41
CA VAL A 913 14.59 46.71 -13.80
C VAL A 913 15.49 47.94 -13.92
N GLU A 914 16.01 48.41 -12.79
CA GLU A 914 17.06 49.43 -12.72
C GLU A 914 18.25 48.93 -11.88
N VAL A 915 19.46 49.24 -12.35
CA VAL A 915 20.71 48.91 -11.62
C VAL A 915 21.24 50.21 -11.04
N VAL A 916 21.56 50.19 -9.75
CA VAL A 916 22.08 51.34 -9.00
C VAL A 916 23.52 51.06 -8.63
N GLU A 917 24.45 51.84 -9.18
CA GLU A 917 25.88 51.72 -8.90
C GLU A 917 26.21 52.44 -7.58
N MET A 918 26.93 51.75 -6.68
CA MET A 918 27.35 52.29 -5.39
C MET A 918 28.79 51.88 -5.06
N HIS A 919 29.45 52.69 -4.24
CA HIS A 919 30.82 52.45 -3.80
C HIS A 919 30.87 51.46 -2.61
N ASP A 920 31.92 50.64 -2.51
CA ASP A 920 32.04 49.56 -1.52
C ASP A 920 31.91 50.00 -0.05
N SER A 921 32.31 51.24 0.26
CA SER A 921 32.09 51.85 1.58
C SER A 921 30.61 51.93 1.97
N ASP A 922 29.75 52.13 0.97
CA ASP A 922 28.35 52.52 1.11
C ASP A 922 27.42 51.28 1.10
N ILE A 923 27.97 50.09 0.88
CA ILE A 923 27.29 48.78 1.03
C ILE A 923 28.00 47.83 2.01
N SER A 924 29.00 48.32 2.75
CA SER A 924 29.95 47.52 3.54
C SER A 924 29.31 46.61 4.62
N ALA A 925 28.11 46.93 5.09
CA ALA A 925 27.35 46.09 6.02
C ALA A 925 26.81 44.79 5.38
N PHE A 926 26.56 44.79 4.07
CA PHE A 926 26.01 43.64 3.33
C PHE A 926 27.09 42.80 2.65
N THR A 927 28.22 43.41 2.28
CA THR A 927 29.32 42.70 1.58
C THR A 927 30.23 41.91 2.53
N TYR A 928 30.33 42.27 3.82
CA TYR A 928 31.22 41.61 4.78
C TYR A 928 30.95 40.11 4.97
N GLU A 929 29.67 39.70 5.00
CA GLU A 929 29.28 38.29 5.20
C GLU A 929 29.24 37.47 3.88
N LYS A 930 29.36 38.15 2.72
CA LYS A 930 29.13 37.59 1.37
C LYS A 930 29.98 36.37 1.08
N THR A 931 31.29 36.45 1.28
CA THR A 931 32.25 35.43 0.82
C THR A 931 32.03 34.07 1.49
N LEU A 932 31.71 34.07 2.78
CA LEU A 932 31.66 32.86 3.60
C LEU A 932 30.31 32.12 3.42
N VAL A 933 29.21 32.87 3.34
CA VAL A 933 27.87 32.31 3.09
C VAL A 933 27.72 31.80 1.65
N MET A 934 28.32 32.48 0.67
CA MET A 934 28.25 32.08 -0.75
C MET A 934 28.94 30.73 -1.01
N GLU A 935 30.04 30.42 -0.31
CA GLU A 935 30.70 29.12 -0.42
C GLU A 935 29.84 27.99 0.17
N GLN A 936 29.27 28.20 1.36
CA GLN A 936 28.33 27.24 1.98
C GLN A 936 27.11 26.98 1.09
N ARG A 937 26.53 28.04 0.49
CA ARG A 937 25.43 27.92 -0.49
C ARG A 937 25.87 27.11 -1.72
N SER A 938 27.07 27.35 -2.26
CA SER A 938 27.61 26.60 -3.40
C SER A 938 27.78 25.11 -3.10
N GLN A 939 28.27 24.75 -1.91
CA GLN A 939 28.36 23.35 -1.46
C GLN A 939 26.97 22.71 -1.32
N MET A 940 26.00 23.43 -0.73
CA MET A 940 24.62 22.98 -0.58
C MET A 940 23.94 22.74 -1.95
N LEU A 941 24.12 23.64 -2.92
CA LEU A 941 23.54 23.48 -4.27
C LEU A 941 24.12 22.27 -5.02
N LYS A 942 25.41 21.96 -4.84
CA LYS A 942 26.02 20.74 -5.40
C LYS A 942 25.40 19.46 -4.85
N GLN A 943 25.02 19.44 -3.58
CA GLN A 943 24.36 18.29 -2.96
C GLN A 943 22.92 18.05 -3.49
N MET A 944 22.26 19.07 -4.05
CA MET A 944 20.85 18.97 -4.49
C MET A 944 20.63 18.32 -5.86
N GLN A 945 21.68 17.99 -6.61
CA GLN A 945 21.59 17.43 -7.98
C GLN A 945 20.58 18.23 -8.85
N LEU A 946 20.80 19.54 -8.96
CA LEU A 946 20.06 20.42 -9.85
C LEU A 946 20.51 20.18 -11.30
N SER A 947 19.54 19.97 -12.20
CA SER A 947 19.82 19.98 -13.64
C SER A 947 20.28 21.37 -14.07
N ARG A 948 21.01 21.45 -15.20
CA ARG A 948 21.48 22.73 -15.77
C ARG A 948 20.34 23.74 -15.93
N THR A 949 19.19 23.29 -16.45
CA THR A 949 17.99 24.13 -16.66
C THR A 949 17.27 24.53 -15.38
N GLU A 950 17.45 23.80 -14.27
CA GLU A 950 16.96 24.23 -12.95
C GLU A 950 17.89 25.28 -12.34
N ARG A 951 19.22 25.12 -12.48
CA ARG A 951 20.21 26.09 -11.99
C ARG A 951 20.10 27.42 -12.71
N GLU A 952 19.91 27.39 -14.03
CA GLU A 952 19.63 28.57 -14.87
C GLU A 952 18.26 29.25 -14.55
N ARG A 953 17.49 28.72 -13.59
CA ARG A 953 16.28 29.35 -13.01
C ARG A 953 16.48 29.88 -11.58
N GLU A 954 17.67 29.76 -10.99
CA GLU A 954 18.00 30.32 -9.67
C GLU A 954 18.70 31.69 -9.82
N ILE A 955 17.96 32.77 -9.59
CA ILE A 955 18.38 34.16 -9.86
C ILE A 955 19.75 34.56 -9.29
N GLN A 956 20.07 34.10 -8.07
CA GLN A 956 21.30 34.45 -7.37
C GLN A 956 22.53 33.89 -8.09
N SER A 957 22.43 32.68 -8.63
CA SER A 957 23.54 32.00 -9.33
C SER A 957 23.98 32.77 -10.57
N ILE A 958 23.03 33.35 -11.31
CA ILE A 958 23.27 34.16 -12.51
C ILE A 958 24.01 35.45 -12.15
N THR A 959 23.58 36.15 -11.10
CA THR A 959 24.29 37.36 -10.64
C THR A 959 25.66 37.07 -10.04
N ASP A 960 25.86 35.93 -9.41
CA ASP A 960 27.17 35.56 -8.86
C ASP A 960 28.12 35.09 -9.99
N GLU A 961 27.61 34.50 -11.08
CA GLU A 961 28.35 34.23 -12.31
C GLU A 961 28.73 35.54 -13.04
N SER A 962 27.79 36.48 -13.22
CA SER A 962 28.07 37.77 -13.88
C SER A 962 29.17 38.55 -13.13
N ARG A 963 29.12 38.57 -11.80
CA ARG A 963 30.13 39.21 -10.91
C ARG A 963 31.48 38.49 -10.88
N SER A 964 31.51 37.15 -10.96
CA SER A 964 32.76 36.39 -10.87
C SER A 964 33.53 36.30 -12.19
N SER A 965 32.85 36.43 -13.34
CA SER A 965 33.43 36.40 -14.68
C SER A 965 34.61 37.36 -14.88
N ILE A 966 34.53 38.57 -14.32
CA ILE A 966 35.55 39.62 -14.46
C ILE A 966 36.76 39.37 -13.55
N ARG A 967 36.56 38.77 -12.37
CA ARG A 967 37.65 38.58 -11.38
C ARG A 967 38.76 37.66 -11.89
N ARG A 968 38.41 36.64 -12.68
CA ARG A 968 39.39 35.79 -13.40
C ARG A 968 40.10 36.52 -14.54
N LYS A 969 39.42 37.47 -15.19
CA LYS A 969 39.96 38.24 -16.32
C LYS A 969 40.97 39.30 -15.85
N ASN A 970 40.75 39.92 -14.69
CA ASN A 970 41.69 40.89 -14.12
C ASN A 970 42.93 40.22 -13.49
N GLN A 971 42.85 38.95 -13.05
CA GLN A 971 44.03 38.20 -12.60
C GLN A 971 44.93 37.70 -13.75
N THR A 972 44.43 37.65 -14.99
CA THR A 972 45.18 37.18 -16.16
C THR A 972 45.79 38.31 -17.00
N GLY A 973 45.54 39.58 -16.65
CA GLY A 973 46.08 40.76 -17.36
C GLY A 973 47.50 41.18 -16.98
N ALA A 974 48.17 40.50 -16.06
CA ALA A 974 49.41 40.97 -15.42
C ALA A 974 50.72 40.35 -15.98
N SER A 975 50.69 39.59 -17.08
CA SER A 975 51.90 38.98 -17.66
C SER A 975 51.74 38.47 -19.10
N ALA A 976 51.57 39.36 -20.08
CA ALA A 976 51.75 39.01 -21.51
C ALA A 976 52.12 40.23 -22.38
N SER A 977 53.37 40.31 -22.82
CA SER A 977 53.79 41.16 -23.96
C SER A 977 54.69 40.34 -24.88
N GLY A 978 54.11 39.75 -25.92
CA GLY A 978 54.84 38.82 -26.80
C GLY A 978 53.98 38.19 -27.90
N ASN A 979 54.45 38.36 -29.13
CA ASN A 979 54.14 37.62 -30.36
C ASN A 979 54.20 36.07 -30.18
N SER A 980 53.62 35.20 -31.03
CA SER A 980 52.79 35.35 -32.25
C SER A 980 52.40 33.98 -32.83
N GLN A 981 51.33 33.89 -33.65
CA GLN A 981 51.00 32.76 -34.57
C GLN A 981 50.68 31.41 -33.87
N GLN A 982 49.84 30.45 -34.32
CA GLN A 982 48.87 30.21 -35.42
C GLN A 982 47.59 29.61 -34.74
N GLY A 983 46.47 29.18 -35.34
CA GLY A 983 46.03 29.10 -36.75
C GLY A 983 45.10 27.88 -37.02
N ILE A 984 43.81 27.97 -36.66
CA ILE A 984 42.62 27.28 -37.24
C ILE A 984 42.60 25.72 -37.33
N GLN A 985 41.72 25.06 -36.53
CA GLN A 985 40.60 24.14 -36.92
C GLN A 985 39.97 23.53 -35.62
N LEU A 986 38.66 23.62 -35.30
CA LEU A 986 37.39 23.09 -35.87
C LEU A 986 37.03 21.67 -35.38
N ASP A 987 35.88 21.54 -34.69
CA ASP A 987 34.94 20.40 -34.48
C ASP A 987 35.42 18.93 -34.30
N SER A 988 34.75 18.05 -33.54
CA SER A 988 33.68 18.20 -32.52
C SER A 988 33.46 16.87 -31.76
N THR A 989 32.66 16.91 -30.68
CA THR A 989 31.90 15.79 -30.05
C THR A 989 32.66 14.67 -29.32
N ASP A 990 32.06 14.26 -28.19
CA ASP A 990 32.20 13.03 -27.40
C ASP A 990 33.62 12.70 -26.81
N GLN A 991 33.78 12.25 -25.57
CA GLN A 991 32.88 11.45 -24.70
C GLN A 991 32.92 11.89 -23.22
N ASP A 992 31.87 11.57 -22.46
CA ASP A 992 31.90 11.52 -20.99
C ASP A 992 32.60 10.23 -20.52
N GLU A 993 33.77 10.33 -19.88
CA GLU A 993 34.26 9.31 -18.94
C GLU A 993 34.75 9.95 -17.63
N ALA A 994 34.29 9.38 -16.51
CA ALA A 994 34.67 9.83 -15.17
C ALA A 994 35.87 9.02 -14.65
N GLN A 995 37.06 9.59 -14.67
CA GLN A 995 38.24 8.97 -14.05
C GLN A 995 38.39 9.41 -12.58
N LEU A 996 38.01 8.50 -11.68
CA LEU A 996 38.49 8.47 -10.30
C LEU A 996 39.94 7.97 -10.29
N ILE A 997 40.90 8.75 -9.78
CA ILE A 997 42.17 8.24 -9.22
C ILE A 997 42.88 9.35 -8.41
N HIS A 998 43.09 9.06 -7.12
CA HIS A 998 44.06 9.67 -6.18
C HIS A 998 44.09 11.21 -5.96
N ASP A 999 44.61 11.74 -4.84
CA ASP A 999 45.22 11.05 -3.70
C ASP A 999 44.85 11.63 -2.32
N ARG A 1000 45.09 10.83 -1.27
CA ARG A 1000 44.89 11.18 0.15
C ARG A 1000 46.24 11.22 0.86
N ASN A 1001 46.93 12.37 0.89
CA ASN A 1001 48.04 12.57 1.83
C ASN A 1001 48.50 14.03 2.06
N THR A 1002 49.31 14.18 3.11
CA THR A 1002 50.19 15.34 3.42
C THR A 1002 49.57 16.53 4.16
N ALA A 1003 49.07 16.28 5.37
CA ALA A 1003 48.97 17.31 6.41
C ALA A 1003 50.31 17.45 7.17
N SER A 1004 51.39 17.84 6.48
CA SER A 1004 52.72 17.99 7.08
C SER A 1004 53.67 18.87 6.26
N ASN A 1005 53.76 20.16 6.62
CA ASN A 1005 55.01 20.94 6.67
C ASN A 1005 54.73 22.38 7.09
N ALA A 1006 55.16 22.76 8.30
CA ALA A 1006 55.16 24.14 8.77
C ALA A 1006 56.61 24.58 9.00
N ALA A 1007 57.14 25.42 8.11
CA ALA A 1007 58.38 26.16 8.35
C ALA A 1007 58.51 27.36 7.38
N LEU A 1008 58.85 28.50 7.95
CA LEU A 1008 59.75 29.54 7.41
C LEU A 1008 59.76 29.79 5.89
N ASN A 1009 59.15 30.89 5.47
CA ASN A 1009 59.91 31.87 4.69
C ASN A 1009 59.38 33.29 4.97
N ASP A 1010 60.25 34.15 5.52
CA ASP A 1010 59.94 35.55 5.80
C ASP A 1010 60.50 36.44 4.70
N LYS A 1011 59.61 37.10 3.97
CA LYS A 1011 59.89 38.30 3.17
C LYS A 1011 58.66 39.21 3.22
N GLY A 1012 58.83 40.38 3.81
CA GLY A 1012 57.77 41.38 3.92
C GLY A 1012 57.53 42.11 2.59
N ASP A 1013 56.29 42.04 2.10
CA ASP A 1013 55.73 43.00 1.14
C ASP A 1013 54.70 43.89 1.87
N THR A 1014 54.72 45.19 1.57
CA THR A 1014 53.90 46.19 2.27
C THR A 1014 52.46 46.21 1.74
N ALA A 1015 51.59 45.40 2.34
CA ALA A 1015 50.16 45.43 2.05
C ALA A 1015 49.51 46.75 2.54
N PRO A 1016 48.60 47.38 1.76
CA PRO A 1016 47.93 48.62 2.14
C PRO A 1016 46.88 48.40 3.25
N ASP A 1017 46.61 49.46 4.01
CA ASP A 1017 45.79 49.47 5.23
C ASP A 1017 44.34 49.00 5.01
N ARG A 1018 44.09 47.70 5.17
CA ARG A 1018 42.73 47.11 5.19
C ARG A 1018 42.07 47.35 6.54
N VAL A 1019 41.51 48.55 6.70
CA VAL A 1019 40.73 48.97 7.87
C VAL A 1019 39.63 47.95 8.21
N HIS A 1020 39.76 47.30 9.37
CA HIS A 1020 38.87 46.22 9.79
C HIS A 1020 37.61 46.77 10.49
N MET A 1021 36.43 46.49 9.94
CA MET A 1021 35.16 47.10 10.37
C MET A 1021 34.42 46.23 11.40
N THR A 1022 34.53 46.57 12.69
CA THR A 1022 33.88 45.86 13.81
C THR A 1022 32.59 46.52 14.28
N TRP A 1023 31.72 45.75 14.96
CA TRP A 1023 30.49 46.26 15.61
C TRP A 1023 30.71 46.75 17.05
N THR A 1024 31.89 46.55 17.63
CA THR A 1024 32.17 46.79 19.05
C THR A 1024 33.22 47.87 19.31
N LYS A 1025 33.18 48.39 20.55
CA LYS A 1025 33.94 49.54 21.06
C LYS A 1025 35.41 49.23 21.43
N GLU A 1026 35.85 47.98 21.25
CA GLU A 1026 36.94 47.37 22.02
C GLU A 1026 38.36 47.78 21.57
N LYS A 1027 38.60 48.01 20.27
CA LYS A 1027 39.94 48.36 19.75
C LYS A 1027 40.56 49.59 20.42
N LEU A 1028 39.73 50.56 20.80
CA LEU A 1028 40.16 51.80 21.45
C LEU A 1028 40.76 51.53 22.84
N ILE A 1029 40.35 50.46 23.53
CA ILE A 1029 40.95 50.03 24.80
C ILE A 1029 42.32 49.37 24.54
N THR A 1030 42.44 48.55 23.49
CA THR A 1030 43.70 47.90 23.11
C THR A 1030 44.76 48.93 22.68
N GLU A 1031 44.39 49.94 21.88
CA GLU A 1031 45.29 51.03 21.48
C GLU A 1031 45.64 51.96 22.65
N ARG A 1032 44.68 52.27 23.53
CA ARG A 1032 44.93 53.09 24.74
C ARG A 1032 45.84 52.40 25.76
N ASN A 1033 45.85 51.07 25.82
CA ASN A 1033 46.84 50.32 26.59
C ASN A 1033 48.20 50.26 25.89
N ARG A 1034 48.25 50.26 24.55
CA ARG A 1034 49.51 50.24 23.77
C ARG A 1034 50.26 51.58 23.81
N ASN A 1035 49.55 52.70 23.97
CA ASN A 1035 50.15 54.04 24.09
C ASN A 1035 50.36 54.47 25.56
N ARG A 1036 50.50 53.54 26.51
CA ARG A 1036 50.62 53.87 27.94
C ARG A 1036 52.07 54.00 28.45
N ASP A 1037 53.06 53.67 27.62
CA ASP A 1037 54.50 53.78 27.94
C ASP A 1037 55.14 55.07 27.37
N ALA A 1038 54.60 56.24 27.78
CA ALA A 1038 55.21 57.54 27.57
C ALA A 1038 54.82 58.51 28.70
N ASN A 1039 55.73 59.40 29.09
CA ASN A 1039 55.64 60.14 30.36
C ASN A 1039 54.92 61.50 30.26
N VAL A 1040 54.07 61.79 31.27
CA VAL A 1040 53.67 63.11 31.82
C VAL A 1040 53.18 64.21 30.86
N GLY A 1041 51.94 64.69 31.08
CA GLY A 1041 51.50 66.00 30.58
C GLY A 1041 50.03 66.33 30.86
N VAL A 1042 49.75 67.39 31.63
CA VAL A 1042 48.37 67.86 31.88
C VAL A 1042 47.93 68.82 30.77
N ARG A 1043 47.25 68.31 29.75
CA ARG A 1043 46.38 69.05 28.81
C ARG A 1043 45.63 68.09 27.87
N ASP A 1044 44.34 67.88 28.15
CA ASP A 1044 43.25 67.76 27.14
C ASP A 1044 41.94 67.34 27.82
N LEU A 1045 41.03 68.30 28.06
CA LEU A 1045 39.68 68.06 28.59
C LEU A 1045 38.57 68.37 27.56
N PHE A 1046 38.94 68.75 26.33
CA PHE A 1046 38.01 69.32 25.32
C PHE A 1046 38.14 68.70 23.92
N ASN A 1047 38.51 67.42 23.81
CA ASN A 1047 38.63 66.71 22.52
C ASN A 1047 38.00 65.29 22.54
N MET A 1048 36.70 65.19 22.84
CA MET A 1048 35.92 63.98 22.51
C MET A 1048 35.61 63.95 21.01
N ARG A 1049 36.39 63.23 20.22
CA ARG A 1049 36.05 62.89 18.82
C ARG A 1049 35.15 61.65 18.78
N PRO A 1050 34.09 61.63 17.95
CA PRO A 1050 33.22 60.45 17.80
C PRO A 1050 33.91 59.29 17.06
N ASN A 1051 33.45 58.06 17.34
CA ASN A 1051 34.06 56.81 16.85
C ASN A 1051 33.96 56.65 15.33
N GLN A 1052 35.10 56.67 14.62
CA GLN A 1052 35.15 56.62 13.15
C GLN A 1052 34.46 55.38 12.53
N SER A 1053 34.49 54.21 13.18
CA SER A 1053 33.87 52.98 12.67
C SER A 1053 32.33 53.06 12.63
N ASN A 1054 31.72 53.48 13.73
CA ASN A 1054 30.27 53.64 13.82
C ASN A 1054 29.79 54.81 12.96
N VAL A 1055 30.51 55.95 12.98
CA VAL A 1055 30.21 57.11 12.12
C VAL A 1055 30.25 56.70 10.64
N ARG A 1056 31.23 55.92 10.20
CA ARG A 1056 31.27 55.37 8.82
C ARG A 1056 30.06 54.49 8.52
N ARG A 1057 29.61 53.64 9.44
CA ARG A 1057 28.42 52.77 9.21
C ARG A 1057 27.09 53.52 9.23
N MET A 1058 26.95 54.57 10.04
CA MET A 1058 25.79 55.46 9.92
C MET A 1058 25.82 56.21 8.59
N HIS A 1059 26.99 56.68 8.14
CA HIS A 1059 27.17 57.32 6.83
C HIS A 1059 26.91 56.36 5.65
N THR A 1060 27.20 55.06 5.81
CA THR A 1060 26.76 53.98 4.90
C THR A 1060 25.23 53.91 4.84
N ALA A 1061 24.55 53.86 6.00
CA ALA A 1061 23.09 53.79 6.08
C ALA A 1061 22.40 55.04 5.50
N VAL A 1062 22.89 56.24 5.82
CA VAL A 1062 22.35 57.52 5.31
C VAL A 1062 22.40 57.56 3.79
N LYS A 1063 23.57 57.34 3.17
CA LYS A 1063 23.70 57.31 1.70
C LYS A 1063 22.80 56.28 1.03
N LEU A 1064 22.67 55.10 1.62
CA LEU A 1064 21.83 54.03 1.08
C LEU A 1064 20.34 54.42 1.19
N ASN A 1065 19.92 55.02 2.31
CA ASN A 1065 18.56 55.52 2.44
C ASN A 1065 18.27 56.72 1.52
N GLU A 1066 19.22 57.65 1.33
CA GLU A 1066 19.11 58.73 0.34
C GLU A 1066 18.82 58.16 -1.06
N ALA A 1067 19.55 57.12 -1.48
CA ALA A 1067 19.31 56.45 -2.76
C ALA A 1067 17.93 55.75 -2.82
N VAL A 1068 17.51 55.09 -1.75
CA VAL A 1068 16.20 54.42 -1.65
C VAL A 1068 15.05 55.43 -1.69
N VAL A 1069 15.08 56.47 -0.86
CA VAL A 1069 14.05 57.52 -0.76
C VAL A 1069 13.92 58.27 -2.08
N ASN A 1070 15.01 58.73 -2.69
CA ASN A 1070 15.01 59.47 -3.96
C ASN A 1070 14.32 58.71 -5.12
N LYS A 1071 14.22 57.39 -5.04
CA LYS A 1071 13.55 56.52 -6.03
C LYS A 1071 12.18 55.99 -5.59
N SER A 1072 11.96 55.85 -4.28
CA SER A 1072 10.90 55.01 -3.70
C SER A 1072 9.97 55.74 -2.71
N GLN A 1073 10.14 57.05 -2.47
CA GLN A 1073 9.31 57.83 -1.53
C GLN A 1073 7.80 57.75 -1.84
N GLY A 1074 7.42 57.65 -3.12
CA GLY A 1074 6.04 57.47 -3.59
C GLY A 1074 5.55 56.02 -3.70
N ALA A 1075 6.36 55.03 -3.31
CA ALA A 1075 6.02 53.62 -3.43
C ALA A 1075 4.90 53.22 -2.46
N HIS A 1076 4.06 52.26 -2.87
CA HIS A 1076 2.99 51.74 -2.01
C HIS A 1076 3.48 50.69 -1.01
N LEU A 1077 4.60 50.02 -1.32
CA LEU A 1077 5.35 49.13 -0.45
C LEU A 1077 6.80 49.06 -0.94
N VAL A 1078 7.76 49.20 -0.02
CA VAL A 1078 9.19 48.96 -0.28
C VAL A 1078 9.61 47.65 0.39
N LEU A 1079 10.20 46.74 -0.38
CA LEU A 1079 10.91 45.57 0.15
C LEU A 1079 12.41 45.84 0.08
N LEU A 1080 13.12 45.62 1.18
CA LEU A 1080 14.59 45.66 1.21
C LEU A 1080 15.14 44.58 2.15
N ASN A 1081 16.36 44.10 1.90
CA ASN A 1081 16.96 43.05 2.71
C ASN A 1081 17.61 43.58 4.00
N MET A 1082 17.49 42.82 5.09
CA MET A 1082 18.01 43.15 6.42
C MET A 1082 19.43 42.57 6.62
N PRO A 1083 20.45 43.38 7.02
CA PRO A 1083 21.82 42.91 7.25
C PRO A 1083 21.94 42.02 8.50
N GLY A 1084 23.10 41.38 8.70
CA GLY A 1084 23.37 40.56 9.89
C GLY A 1084 23.33 41.34 11.22
N PRO A 1085 22.60 40.86 12.25
CA PRO A 1085 22.79 41.37 13.61
C PRO A 1085 24.19 41.04 14.11
N PRO A 1086 24.80 41.89 14.95
CA PRO A 1086 26.16 41.67 15.44
C PRO A 1086 26.29 40.37 16.24
N LYS A 1087 27.42 39.68 16.07
CA LYS A 1087 27.78 38.49 16.89
C LYS A 1087 27.99 38.83 18.37
N ASN A 1088 28.46 40.05 18.67
CA ASN A 1088 28.75 40.51 20.02
C ASN A 1088 27.63 41.47 20.50
N LYS A 1089 27.03 41.20 21.66
CA LYS A 1089 25.89 41.97 22.19
C LYS A 1089 26.16 43.47 22.47
N GLY A 1090 27.44 43.85 22.55
CA GLY A 1090 27.86 45.26 22.67
C GLY A 1090 27.68 46.11 21.41
N GLY A 1091 27.13 45.55 20.32
CA GLY A 1091 26.81 46.26 19.07
C GLY A 1091 25.32 46.54 18.85
N ASP A 1092 24.45 46.04 19.73
CA ASP A 1092 23.00 45.85 19.46
C ASP A 1092 22.23 47.15 19.26
N GLU A 1093 22.56 48.18 20.03
CA GLU A 1093 22.02 49.54 19.89
C GLU A 1093 22.37 50.17 18.54
N ASN A 1094 23.65 50.04 18.12
CA ASN A 1094 24.13 50.53 16.81
C ASN A 1094 23.46 49.81 15.63
N TYR A 1095 22.99 48.57 15.83
CA TYR A 1095 22.26 47.82 14.83
C TYR A 1095 20.82 48.34 14.67
N MET A 1096 20.13 48.67 15.76
CA MET A 1096 18.81 49.33 15.69
C MET A 1096 18.90 50.73 15.09
N GLU A 1097 19.92 51.52 15.46
CA GLU A 1097 20.13 52.83 14.82
C GLU A 1097 20.44 52.71 13.33
N PHE A 1098 21.26 51.73 12.92
CA PHE A 1098 21.52 51.47 11.50
C PHE A 1098 20.23 51.12 10.74
N LEU A 1099 19.40 50.24 11.31
CA LEU A 1099 18.13 49.84 10.68
C LEU A 1099 17.15 51.01 10.58
N GLU A 1100 16.98 51.80 11.64
CA GLU A 1100 16.06 52.94 11.64
C GLU A 1100 16.47 53.99 10.59
N VAL A 1101 17.76 54.34 10.54
CA VAL A 1101 18.32 55.28 9.55
C VAL A 1101 18.18 54.76 8.11
N LEU A 1102 18.27 53.43 7.90
CA LEU A 1102 18.10 52.80 6.60
C LEU A 1102 16.64 52.85 6.07
N ILE A 1103 15.66 53.07 6.94
CA ILE A 1103 14.22 53.02 6.62
C ILE A 1103 13.49 54.29 7.07
N GLU A 1104 14.22 55.39 7.20
CA GLU A 1104 13.69 56.71 7.59
C GLU A 1104 13.08 57.42 6.38
N GLY A 1105 11.97 58.14 6.57
CA GLY A 1105 11.23 58.79 5.48
C GLY A 1105 10.42 57.85 4.56
N LEU A 1106 10.44 56.53 4.79
CA LEU A 1106 9.66 55.54 4.04
C LEU A 1106 8.36 55.16 4.79
N ASN A 1107 7.23 55.15 4.07
CA ASN A 1107 5.92 54.90 4.67
C ASN A 1107 5.68 53.40 5.00
N ARG A 1108 5.59 52.54 3.98
CA ARG A 1108 5.39 51.08 4.16
C ARG A 1108 6.64 50.32 3.77
N VAL A 1109 7.26 49.66 4.76
CA VAL A 1109 8.50 48.90 4.56
C VAL A 1109 8.34 47.47 5.06
N LEU A 1110 8.76 46.52 4.24
CA LEU A 1110 8.94 45.11 4.61
C LEU A 1110 10.43 44.76 4.53
N LEU A 1111 11.05 44.60 5.69
CA LEU A 1111 12.42 44.09 5.81
C LEU A 1111 12.40 42.57 5.63
N VAL A 1112 13.27 42.05 4.76
CA VAL A 1112 13.33 40.64 4.35
C VAL A 1112 14.70 40.04 4.68
N ARG A 1113 14.74 38.79 5.13
CA ARG A 1113 15.98 38.02 5.35
C ARG A 1113 15.76 36.53 5.05
N GLY A 1114 16.67 35.90 4.32
CA GLY A 1114 16.68 34.44 4.14
C GLY A 1114 17.29 33.69 5.33
N GLY A 1115 16.88 32.43 5.52
CA GLY A 1115 17.54 31.47 6.42
C GLY A 1115 18.82 30.83 5.83
N GLY A 1116 19.11 31.12 4.55
CA GLY A 1116 20.28 30.65 3.80
C GLY A 1116 20.06 29.34 3.07
N ARG A 1117 18.81 28.88 2.94
CA ARG A 1117 18.43 27.57 2.36
C ARG A 1117 17.36 27.69 1.26
N GLU A 1118 16.99 28.92 0.89
CA GLU A 1118 15.93 29.26 -0.05
C GLU A 1118 16.38 29.09 -1.52
N VAL A 1119 15.94 28.00 -2.15
CA VAL A 1119 16.06 27.78 -3.60
C VAL A 1119 14.67 27.86 -4.22
N ILE A 1120 14.51 28.68 -5.26
CA ILE A 1120 13.24 28.95 -5.94
C ILE A 1120 13.47 28.84 -7.45
N THR A 1121 13.01 27.74 -8.04
CA THR A 1121 13.15 27.46 -9.49
C THR A 1121 11.84 27.67 -10.27
N ILE A 1122 10.69 27.73 -9.59
CA ILE A 1122 9.37 27.96 -10.18
C ILE A 1122 8.59 29.02 -9.39
N TYR A 1123 8.29 30.13 -10.06
CA TYR A 1123 7.44 31.22 -9.58
C TYR A 1123 6.01 30.98 -10.08
N SER A 1124 5.11 30.66 -9.14
CA SER A 1124 3.67 30.37 -9.36
C SER A 1124 2.88 30.52 -8.06
#